data_AF-A0A965T7N1-F1
#
_entry.id   AF-A0A965T7N1-F1
#
_cell.length_a   1.000
_cell.length_b   1.000
_cell.length_c   1.000
_cell.angle_alpha   90.00
_cell.angle_beta   90.00
_cell.angle_gamma   90.00
#
_symmetry.space_group_name_H-M   'P 1'
#
loop_
_entity.id
_entity.type
_entity.pdbx_description
1 polymer ?
#
loop_
_entity_poly.entity_id
_entity_poly.type
_entity_poly.pdbx_seq_one_letter_code
_entity_poly.pdbx_strand_id
1 'polypeptide(L)'
;MKTILSKKAIIIFAIVIALAIPAIVLPIVLVNNNPNEFEEVTVTYYSEGVQYYTIRVIKGSVMSNVPNNPQMEGYVFRGWYLDNGEWEQDFDETQKIDADTSVYAYWEEEGTEPILSYLVAVNGGHLDNTLSAFVYYEGTNITITADIPEGQRFLYWTLIGTDTHFTDNPYTFGVNSNMEFTAVFESLLGNYQVTVSGGVLTDGISAVASYESGSSVTITAIIPEGKSFLCWQVGEQEIYLNPYIFILEGDITLRAVLDDRIEESDRGLQYRFDEDSGTYYVSGFVNMGELFLTIPEYYDNGINGRRKVTRINQSVFENTSLNLMIIPNTVEYIGEKAFAGCNQLDAVYLPDTVDYMGNDVFWGSINLTIYTEKTEKGDNWQLNWNGDVGRIIWGAQGTGIKDNFRYVKTTQETATIIKYLGSKADLIIPRTAEDGVIITVIAARAFRNNSNLKSVEIKEGISRIETEAFMGCYYLYEVFITISTPPALGNKVFEEWGLCIYVPNNNLDEYKIAANWNTYSANIYSQDIISGSFAVLGNTLIQYLGKATEVVTPSTVHRISMIAFLGHSAIKKLVLSAEVQEIEALFFSNSVEVTVASESPYFTMQNNILYSKEITKLIWYPNNKTDTEYVLPDTVTEIADFAFIETQIETIYLRNVTNIGQCAFAICPNLTSIYFDTLQPPDIEDDSFENRSVLTLYVPAGSFAAYTAVFEGFNIEKRD
;
A
#
# COMPACT_ATOMS: atom_id res chain seq x y z
N MET A 1 -48.40 -25.72 26.98
CA MET A 1 -47.98 -25.54 25.57
C MET A 1 -47.31 -24.18 25.45
N LYS A 2 -46.02 -24.19 25.06
CA LYS A 2 -45.15 -23.17 24.42
C LYS A 2 -45.42 -21.66 24.68
N THR A 3 -44.59 -20.96 25.48
CA THR A 3 -43.39 -20.13 25.12
C THR A 3 -43.67 -18.89 24.22
N ILE A 4 -43.43 -17.66 24.73
CA ILE A 4 -42.33 -16.70 24.36
C ILE A 4 -42.82 -15.61 23.36
N LEU A 5 -42.49 -14.31 23.36
CA LEU A 5 -41.53 -13.42 24.06
C LEU A 5 -41.98 -11.94 23.97
N SER A 6 -41.18 -11.10 24.64
CA SER A 6 -41.26 -9.68 25.01
C SER A 6 -41.46 -8.63 23.91
N LYS A 7 -41.99 -7.47 24.37
CA LYS A 7 -42.00 -6.17 23.71
C LYS A 7 -40.87 -5.27 24.24
N LYS A 8 -40.39 -4.46 23.30
CA LYS A 8 -39.41 -3.37 23.34
C LYS A 8 -39.81 -2.21 24.29
N ALA A 9 -38.80 -1.45 24.75
CA ALA A 9 -38.53 -0.03 24.38
C ALA A 9 -38.01 0.84 25.56
N ILE A 10 -36.91 1.59 25.30
CA ILE A 10 -36.72 3.07 25.54
C ILE A 10 -36.64 3.52 27.04
N ILE A 11 -35.76 4.37 27.60
CA ILE A 11 -34.60 5.23 27.23
C ILE A 11 -34.17 5.98 28.55
N ILE A 12 -32.88 6.36 28.69
CA ILE A 12 -32.30 7.54 29.43
C ILE A 12 -32.10 7.62 30.99
N PHE A 13 -30.85 8.00 31.32
CA PHE A 13 -30.24 8.83 32.42
C PHE A 13 -30.46 8.57 33.94
N ALA A 14 -29.34 8.18 34.59
CA ALA A 14 -28.46 8.98 35.47
C ALA A 14 -28.95 9.63 36.82
N ILE A 15 -28.09 9.39 37.84
CA ILE A 15 -27.70 10.23 39.01
C ILE A 15 -28.37 9.95 40.39
N VAL A 16 -27.55 9.30 41.25
CA VAL A 16 -27.12 9.63 42.63
C VAL A 16 -28.13 10.21 43.62
N ILE A 17 -28.20 9.61 44.83
CA ILE A 17 -28.07 10.29 46.14
C ILE A 17 -27.71 9.26 47.21
N ALA A 18 -26.52 9.45 47.80
CA ALA A 18 -26.09 8.88 49.07
C ALA A 18 -26.53 9.80 50.23
N LEU A 19 -26.55 9.24 51.45
CA LEU A 19 -26.55 9.84 52.82
C LEU A 19 -27.56 9.05 53.69
N ALA A 20 -27.32 8.62 54.93
CA ALA A 20 -26.17 8.57 55.82
C ALA A 20 -26.52 7.62 57.01
N ILE A 21 -25.56 6.76 57.37
CA ILE A 21 -25.10 6.10 58.63
C ILE A 21 -25.66 6.67 59.99
N PRO A 22 -25.57 6.05 61.22
CA PRO A 22 -25.12 4.70 61.73
C PRO A 22 -26.04 4.02 62.82
N ALA A 23 -25.75 2.74 63.17
CA ALA A 23 -25.55 2.17 64.55
C ALA A 23 -25.70 0.62 64.52
N ILE A 24 -24.63 -0.21 64.65
CA ILE A 24 -24.05 -0.85 65.88
C ILE A 24 -25.06 -1.76 66.65
N VAL A 25 -24.88 -3.04 67.03
CA VAL A 25 -23.87 -4.14 66.93
C VAL A 25 -24.50 -5.45 67.49
N LEU A 26 -24.25 -6.61 66.82
CA LEU A 26 -24.12 -8.06 67.27
C LEU A 26 -25.23 -8.84 68.05
N PRO A 27 -25.19 -10.19 68.15
CA PRO A 27 -24.48 -11.25 67.38
C PRO A 27 -25.39 -12.45 66.96
N ILE A 28 -24.97 -13.30 66.01
CA ILE A 28 -25.23 -14.77 66.00
C ILE A 28 -24.13 -15.43 65.16
N VAL A 29 -23.47 -16.42 65.76
CA VAL A 29 -22.54 -17.35 65.10
C VAL A 29 -23.36 -18.51 64.52
N LEU A 30 -23.19 -18.77 63.22
CA LEU A 30 -23.50 -20.06 62.60
C LEU A 30 -22.33 -20.39 61.68
N VAL A 31 -21.53 -21.36 62.12
CA VAL A 31 -20.52 -22.01 61.29
C VAL A 31 -21.26 -22.87 60.28
N ASN A 32 -21.03 -22.62 58.99
CA ASN A 32 -21.15 -23.62 57.94
C ASN A 32 -20.05 -23.34 56.91
N ASN A 33 -19.19 -24.35 56.76
CA ASN A 33 -18.00 -24.36 55.92
C ASN A 33 -18.31 -24.03 54.46
N ASN A 34 -17.63 -23.02 53.92
CA ASN A 34 -17.52 -22.81 52.48
C ASN A 34 -16.16 -23.42 52.06
N PRO A 35 -16.13 -24.50 51.27
CA PRO A 35 -14.88 -24.99 50.70
C PRO A 35 -14.49 -24.04 49.56
N ASN A 36 -13.26 -23.53 49.59
CA ASN A 36 -12.62 -22.62 48.63
C ASN A 36 -12.63 -21.11 48.97
N GLU A 37 -12.32 -20.72 50.21
CA GLU A 37 -11.50 -19.51 50.35
C GLU A 37 -10.09 -19.89 49.95
N PHE A 38 -9.74 -19.61 48.70
CA PHE A 38 -8.35 -19.66 48.27
C PHE A 38 -7.60 -18.60 49.06
N GLU A 39 -6.51 -19.00 49.74
CA GLU A 39 -5.63 -18.03 50.41
C GLU A 39 -5.05 -17.13 49.32
N GLU A 40 -5.33 -15.83 49.37
CA GLU A 40 -4.81 -14.87 48.40
C GLU A 40 -3.52 -14.26 48.91
N VAL A 41 -2.57 -14.09 48.01
CA VAL A 41 -1.28 -13.42 48.24
C VAL A 41 -1.10 -12.32 47.21
N THR A 42 -0.26 -11.35 47.51
CA THR A 42 -0.04 -10.18 46.66
C THR A 42 1.31 -10.26 45.95
N VAL A 43 1.34 -9.80 44.70
CA VAL A 43 2.59 -9.50 43.99
C VAL A 43 2.64 -7.99 43.80
N THR A 44 3.63 -7.34 44.39
CA THR A 44 3.82 -5.88 44.31
C THR A 44 5.05 -5.55 43.48
N TYR A 45 4.83 -4.83 42.39
CA TYR A 45 5.83 -4.39 41.42
C TYR A 45 6.37 -3.02 41.84
N TYR A 46 7.69 -2.89 41.86
CA TYR A 46 8.39 -1.65 42.16
C TYR A 46 9.26 -1.23 40.98
N SER A 47 9.12 0.02 40.54
CA SER A 47 10.03 0.67 39.58
C SER A 47 10.61 1.92 40.23
N GLU A 48 11.91 2.16 40.06
CA GLU A 48 12.62 3.32 40.64
C GLU A 48 12.44 3.44 42.16
N GLY A 49 12.27 2.31 42.86
CA GLY A 49 12.01 2.27 44.31
C GLY A 49 10.60 2.69 44.74
N VAL A 50 9.70 2.96 43.79
CA VAL A 50 8.29 3.32 44.04
C VAL A 50 7.37 2.17 43.63
N GLN A 51 6.28 1.98 44.37
CA GLN A 51 5.26 0.99 44.02
C GLN A 51 4.60 1.36 42.69
N TYR A 52 4.83 0.52 41.67
CA TYR A 52 4.33 0.67 40.32
C TYR A 52 2.96 0.03 40.15
N TYR A 53 2.77 -1.21 40.63
CA TYR A 53 1.51 -1.94 40.48
C TYR A 53 1.38 -3.06 41.54
N THR A 54 0.16 -3.47 41.91
CA THR A 54 -0.07 -4.61 42.82
C THR A 54 -1.20 -5.49 42.32
N ILE A 55 -0.98 -6.80 42.30
CA ILE A 55 -1.97 -7.80 41.91
C ILE A 55 -2.18 -8.77 43.07
N ARG A 56 -3.42 -9.24 43.26
CA ARG A 56 -3.77 -10.36 44.14
C ARG A 56 -3.91 -11.63 43.32
N VAL A 57 -3.28 -12.71 43.78
CA VAL A 57 -3.31 -14.02 43.14
C VAL A 57 -3.62 -15.10 44.17
N ILE A 58 -4.14 -16.23 43.70
CA ILE A 58 -4.38 -17.39 44.56
C ILE A 58 -3.03 -18.01 44.93
N LYS A 59 -2.80 -18.28 46.22
CA LYS A 59 -1.59 -18.95 46.71
C LYS A 59 -1.38 -20.30 46.00
N GLY A 60 -0.19 -20.48 45.43
CA GLY A 60 0.23 -21.64 44.63
C GLY A 60 -0.16 -21.58 43.15
N SER A 61 -0.77 -20.48 42.68
CA SER A 61 -1.06 -20.24 41.26
C SER A 61 0.05 -19.46 40.56
N VAL A 62 0.08 -19.58 39.23
CA VAL A 62 0.90 -18.76 38.32
C VAL A 62 0.12 -17.51 37.91
N MET A 63 0.79 -16.47 37.41
CA MET A 63 0.14 -15.21 37.06
C MET A 63 -0.49 -15.25 35.67
N SER A 64 -1.70 -14.71 35.53
CA SER A 64 -2.41 -14.66 34.24
C SER A 64 -2.59 -13.24 33.66
N ASN A 65 -2.27 -12.19 34.43
CA ASN A 65 -2.41 -10.79 34.03
C ASN A 65 -1.27 -9.95 34.62
N VAL A 66 -0.15 -9.84 33.92
CA VAL A 66 1.05 -9.06 34.33
C VAL A 66 0.88 -7.59 33.91
N PRO A 67 1.32 -6.60 34.70
CA PRO A 67 1.26 -5.20 34.28
C PRO A 67 2.20 -4.92 33.11
N ASN A 68 1.86 -3.92 32.29
CA ASN A 68 2.76 -3.41 31.25
C ASN A 68 4.11 -3.03 31.85
N ASN A 69 5.20 -3.28 31.12
CA ASN A 69 6.54 -2.90 31.57
C ASN A 69 6.62 -1.37 31.74
N PRO A 70 7.17 -0.88 32.88
CA PRO A 70 7.40 0.53 33.07
C PRO A 70 8.34 1.07 31.98
N GLN A 71 8.35 2.39 31.78
CA GLN A 71 9.25 3.07 30.84
C GLN A 71 10.11 4.07 31.63
N MET A 72 11.41 4.12 31.37
CA MET A 72 12.35 5.05 31.99
C MET A 72 13.26 5.64 30.90
N GLU A 73 13.26 6.96 30.78
CA GLU A 73 14.01 7.67 29.74
C GLU A 73 15.53 7.42 29.90
N GLY A 74 16.17 6.91 28.83
CA GLY A 74 17.62 6.62 28.81
C GLY A 74 18.05 5.24 29.34
N TYR A 75 17.10 4.37 29.68
CA TYR A 75 17.37 3.04 30.22
C TYR A 75 16.48 1.98 29.56
N VAL A 76 17.02 0.78 29.38
CA VAL A 76 16.28 -0.37 28.84
C VAL A 76 15.75 -1.21 30.00
N PHE A 77 14.44 -1.49 30.01
CA PHE A 77 13.84 -2.43 30.95
C PHE A 77 14.31 -3.85 30.61
N ARG A 78 15.00 -4.51 31.54
CA ARG A 78 15.60 -5.84 31.33
C ARG A 78 14.80 -6.99 31.94
N GLY A 79 13.84 -6.70 32.80
CA GLY A 79 12.98 -7.71 33.40
C GLY A 79 12.59 -7.39 34.83
N TRP A 80 11.75 -8.26 35.40
CA TRP A 80 11.36 -8.22 36.81
C TRP A 80 12.20 -9.22 37.60
N TYR A 81 12.62 -8.84 38.81
CA TYR A 81 13.46 -9.66 39.67
C TYR A 81 12.90 -9.71 41.10
N LEU A 82 13.08 -10.84 41.78
CA LEU A 82 12.67 -11.04 43.17
C LEU A 82 13.60 -10.35 44.17
N ASP A 83 14.81 -10.02 43.72
CA ASP A 83 15.81 -9.29 44.49
C ASP A 83 16.01 -7.88 43.91
N ASN A 84 16.41 -6.94 44.78
CA ASN A 84 16.57 -5.53 44.42
C ASN A 84 18.06 -5.15 44.52
N GLY A 85 18.77 -5.22 43.39
CA GLY A 85 20.14 -4.72 43.27
C GLY A 85 21.20 -5.75 42.83
N GLU A 86 21.01 -7.04 43.11
CA GLU A 86 21.95 -8.10 42.67
C GLU A 86 21.50 -8.70 41.31
N TRP A 87 20.20 -8.67 41.03
CA TRP A 87 19.53 -9.07 39.78
C TRP A 87 19.83 -10.51 39.36
N GLU A 88 19.92 -11.42 40.32
CA GLU A 88 20.24 -12.83 40.11
C GLU A 88 19.00 -13.75 40.11
N GLN A 89 17.87 -13.28 40.67
CA GLN A 89 16.63 -14.06 40.79
C GLN A 89 15.55 -13.46 39.90
N ASP A 90 15.47 -13.95 38.68
CA ASP A 90 14.47 -13.56 37.70
C ASP A 90 13.05 -13.89 38.17
N PHE A 91 12.10 -13.06 37.78
CA PHE A 91 10.68 -13.25 38.02
C PHE A 91 9.92 -13.20 36.70
N ASP A 92 9.22 -14.29 36.38
CA ASP A 92 8.35 -14.39 35.22
C ASP A 92 6.96 -14.93 35.60
N GLU A 93 6.02 -14.85 34.64
CA GLU A 93 4.63 -15.26 34.81
C GLU A 93 4.41 -16.75 35.04
N THR A 94 5.45 -17.58 34.86
CA THR A 94 5.37 -19.04 35.03
C THR A 94 5.65 -19.47 36.48
N GLN A 95 6.15 -18.58 37.33
CA GLN A 95 6.45 -18.86 38.72
C GLN A 95 5.17 -18.94 39.58
N LYS A 96 5.12 -19.93 40.48
CA LYS A 96 4.02 -20.07 41.44
C LYS A 96 4.20 -19.14 42.63
N ILE A 97 3.13 -18.43 42.99
CA ILE A 97 3.17 -17.44 44.06
C ILE A 97 2.60 -18.04 45.35
N ASP A 98 3.46 -18.40 46.29
CA ASP A 98 3.07 -19.06 47.55
C ASP A 98 3.02 -18.10 48.76
N ALA A 99 3.41 -16.83 48.60
CA ALA A 99 3.40 -15.81 49.65
C ALA A 99 3.36 -14.40 49.03
N ASP A 100 3.13 -13.37 49.86
CA ASP A 100 3.28 -11.98 49.42
C ASP A 100 4.69 -11.75 48.88
N THR A 101 4.78 -11.30 47.64
CA THR A 101 6.01 -11.23 46.84
C THR A 101 6.21 -9.80 46.35
N SER A 102 7.44 -9.30 46.49
CA SER A 102 7.83 -8.01 45.90
C SER A 102 8.75 -8.27 44.71
N VAL A 103 8.52 -7.57 43.61
CA VAL A 103 9.28 -7.72 42.37
C VAL A 103 9.74 -6.36 41.90
N TYR A 104 10.97 -6.29 41.41
CA TYR A 104 11.69 -5.05 41.16
C TYR A 104 12.08 -4.98 39.69
N ALA A 105 11.82 -3.84 39.07
CA ALA A 105 12.23 -3.57 37.69
C ALA A 105 13.75 -3.43 37.63
N TYR A 106 14.40 -4.28 36.82
CA TYR A 106 15.80 -4.09 36.49
C TYR A 106 15.94 -3.20 35.25
N TRP A 107 16.76 -2.17 35.39
CA TRP A 107 17.05 -1.19 34.38
C TRP A 107 18.53 -1.23 34.05
N GLU A 108 18.85 -1.32 32.78
CA GLU A 108 20.23 -1.20 32.29
C GLU A 108 20.35 0.13 31.53
N GLU A 109 21.41 0.89 31.81
CA GLU A 109 21.74 2.07 31.01
C GLU A 109 21.91 1.66 29.56
N GLU A 110 21.30 2.42 28.64
CA GLU A 110 21.42 2.16 27.22
C GLU A 110 22.90 2.19 26.81
N GLY A 111 23.46 1.01 26.51
CA GLY A 111 24.89 0.85 26.21
C GLY A 111 25.30 1.63 24.98
N THR A 112 26.28 2.52 25.14
CA THR A 112 26.89 3.31 24.07
C THR A 112 27.79 2.46 23.18
N GLU A 113 27.33 2.08 21.98
CA GLU A 113 28.13 2.42 20.80
C GLU A 113 27.72 3.86 20.45
N PRO A 114 28.64 4.81 20.25
CA PRO A 114 28.21 6.15 19.89
C PRO A 114 27.53 6.06 18.54
N ILE A 115 26.20 6.22 18.51
CA ILE A 115 25.53 6.67 17.30
C ILE A 115 26.08 8.07 17.09
N LEU A 116 27.08 8.17 16.21
CA LEU A 116 27.73 9.43 15.91
C LEU A 116 26.64 10.39 15.46
N SER A 117 26.36 11.39 16.28
CA SER A 117 25.38 12.41 15.96
C SER A 117 26.12 13.64 15.50
N TYR A 118 25.63 14.18 14.39
CA TYR A 118 26.28 15.28 13.72
C TYR A 118 25.29 16.42 13.56
N LEU A 119 25.80 17.64 13.80
CA LEU A 119 25.06 18.85 13.55
C LEU A 119 24.99 19.08 12.04
N VAL A 120 23.77 19.21 11.52
CA VAL A 120 23.55 19.71 10.17
C VAL A 120 22.96 21.10 10.25
N ALA A 121 23.71 22.08 9.79
CA ALA A 121 23.28 23.46 9.66
C ALA A 121 22.97 23.80 8.20
N VAL A 122 21.88 24.53 7.98
CA VAL A 122 21.45 24.98 6.65
C VAL A 122 21.26 26.48 6.69
N ASN A 123 21.99 27.19 5.84
CA ASN A 123 21.92 28.64 5.67
C ASN A 123 21.27 28.94 4.30
N GLY A 124 20.22 29.76 4.29
CA GLY A 124 19.46 30.07 3.07
C GLY A 124 18.47 28.98 2.64
N GLY A 125 18.03 28.12 3.56
CA GLY A 125 16.98 27.14 3.33
C GLY A 125 16.51 26.47 4.62
N HIS A 126 15.68 25.44 4.46
CA HIS A 126 15.06 24.71 5.57
C HIS A 126 15.25 23.20 5.46
N LEU A 127 14.96 22.52 6.57
CA LEU A 127 15.14 21.08 6.78
C LEU A 127 13.80 20.47 7.18
N ASP A 128 13.24 19.59 6.35
CA ASP A 128 11.98 18.87 6.60
C ASP A 128 10.85 19.73 7.24
N ASN A 129 10.65 20.95 6.73
CA ASN A 129 9.68 21.96 7.20
C ASN A 129 9.96 22.60 8.59
N THR A 130 11.18 22.49 9.13
CA THR A 130 11.64 23.19 10.35
C THR A 130 12.81 24.14 10.06
N LEU A 131 12.91 25.25 10.81
CA LEU A 131 13.97 26.26 10.62
C LEU A 131 15.21 25.98 11.46
N SER A 132 16.37 26.13 10.80
CA SER A 132 17.73 26.34 11.34
C SER A 132 18.28 25.29 12.32
N ALA A 133 19.19 24.46 11.78
CA ALA A 133 20.13 23.54 12.40
C ALA A 133 19.57 22.46 13.37
N PHE A 134 19.83 21.19 13.05
CA PHE A 134 19.38 20.06 13.87
C PHE A 134 20.44 18.95 13.95
N VAL A 135 20.36 18.15 15.01
CA VAL A 135 21.28 17.03 15.25
C VAL A 135 20.66 15.76 14.68
N TYR A 136 21.42 15.07 13.82
CA TYR A 136 21.00 13.82 13.18
C TYR A 136 21.98 12.71 13.47
N TYR A 137 21.47 11.49 13.52
CA TYR A 137 22.28 10.28 13.63
C TYR A 137 23.00 10.00 12.30
N GLU A 138 24.23 9.50 12.38
CA GLU A 138 25.00 9.02 11.22
C GLU A 138 24.19 8.03 10.37
N GLY A 139 24.25 8.17 9.06
CA GLY A 139 23.48 7.37 8.09
C GLY A 139 22.05 7.85 7.87
N THR A 140 21.53 8.80 8.67
CA THR A 140 20.21 9.41 8.41
C THR A 140 20.25 10.14 7.07
N ASN A 141 19.34 9.79 6.16
CA ASN A 141 19.14 10.58 4.94
C ASN A 141 18.24 11.75 5.28
N ILE A 142 18.76 12.96 5.07
CA ILE A 142 18.02 14.20 5.29
C ILE A 142 17.89 14.98 4.00
N THR A 143 16.84 15.78 3.90
CA THR A 143 16.56 16.59 2.72
C THR A 143 16.59 18.07 3.08
N ILE A 144 17.38 18.83 2.33
CA ILE A 144 17.47 20.29 2.47
C ILE A 144 16.80 20.95 1.26
N THR A 145 16.03 22.00 1.53
CA THR A 145 15.32 22.77 0.49
C THR A 145 15.72 24.23 0.60
N ALA A 146 16.14 24.85 -0.51
CA ALA A 146 16.57 26.23 -0.51
C ALA A 146 15.34 27.15 -0.37
N ASP A 147 15.41 28.11 0.54
CA ASP A 147 14.41 29.16 0.70
C ASP A 147 14.76 30.26 -0.30
N ILE A 148 14.33 30.09 -1.55
CA ILE A 148 14.71 30.97 -2.65
C ILE A 148 14.18 32.38 -2.36
N PRO A 149 15.07 33.37 -2.12
CA PRO A 149 14.63 34.74 -1.89
C PRO A 149 13.99 35.32 -3.15
N GLU A 150 13.00 36.20 -2.96
CA GLU A 150 12.34 36.90 -4.07
C GLU A 150 13.38 37.63 -4.96
N GLY A 151 13.29 37.43 -6.27
CA GLY A 151 14.22 38.03 -7.25
C GLY A 151 15.59 37.33 -7.35
N GLN A 152 15.75 36.12 -6.81
CA GLN A 152 16.96 35.32 -6.94
C GLN A 152 16.63 33.92 -7.47
N ARG A 153 17.62 33.25 -8.07
CA ARG A 153 17.53 31.81 -8.34
C ARG A 153 18.57 31.06 -7.55
N PHE A 154 18.20 29.85 -7.15
CA PHE A 154 19.13 28.91 -6.56
C PHE A 154 20.11 28.42 -7.62
N LEU A 155 21.41 28.45 -7.32
CA LEU A 155 22.45 27.90 -8.19
C LEU A 155 22.86 26.51 -7.73
N TYR A 156 23.25 26.41 -6.47
CA TYR A 156 23.70 25.17 -5.86
C TYR A 156 23.82 25.33 -4.34
N TRP A 157 23.84 24.20 -3.65
CA TRP A 157 24.32 24.11 -2.29
C TRP A 157 25.83 24.02 -2.29
N THR A 158 26.47 24.75 -1.39
CA THR A 158 27.90 24.56 -1.08
C THR A 158 28.04 24.02 0.33
N LEU A 159 28.89 23.02 0.50
CA LEU A 159 29.26 22.52 1.82
C LEU A 159 30.44 23.37 2.33
N ILE A 160 30.33 23.93 3.53
CA ILE A 160 31.36 24.82 4.07
C ILE A 160 32.67 24.03 4.28
N GLY A 161 33.77 24.60 3.79
CA GLY A 161 35.10 24.00 3.88
C GLY A 161 35.47 23.08 2.72
N THR A 162 34.61 22.94 1.72
CA THR A 162 34.88 22.19 0.48
C THR A 162 34.63 23.05 -0.76
N ASP A 163 35.19 22.64 -1.91
CA ASP A 163 34.92 23.25 -3.23
C ASP A 163 33.79 22.49 -3.98
N THR A 164 32.96 21.73 -3.26
CA THR A 164 31.91 20.89 -3.86
C THR A 164 30.58 21.63 -3.95
N HIS A 165 29.93 21.52 -5.10
CA HIS A 165 28.65 22.18 -5.39
C HIS A 165 27.59 21.13 -5.74
N PHE A 166 26.39 21.26 -5.17
CA PHE A 166 25.25 20.37 -5.40
C PHE A 166 24.08 21.14 -6.01
N THR A 167 23.72 20.83 -7.26
CA THR A 167 22.73 21.60 -8.03
C THR A 167 21.29 21.15 -7.82
N ASP A 168 21.06 20.01 -7.18
CA ASP A 168 19.72 19.52 -6.89
C ASP A 168 19.07 20.36 -5.78
N ASN A 169 17.78 20.67 -5.92
CA ASN A 169 16.98 21.34 -4.89
C ASN A 169 15.52 20.88 -5.00
N PRO A 170 14.96 20.18 -4.00
CA PRO A 170 15.60 19.78 -2.75
C PRO A 170 16.77 18.79 -2.94
N TYR A 171 17.73 18.81 -2.02
CA TYR A 171 18.91 17.93 -2.04
C TYR A 171 18.88 16.95 -0.86
N THR A 172 18.99 15.66 -1.15
CA THR A 172 19.01 14.59 -0.14
C THR A 172 20.40 13.98 0.01
N PHE A 173 20.88 13.83 1.23
CA PHE A 173 22.17 13.23 1.53
C PHE A 173 22.16 12.49 2.87
N GLY A 174 23.07 11.52 3.00
CA GLY A 174 23.30 10.81 4.26
C GLY A 174 24.25 11.59 5.18
N VAL A 175 23.85 11.79 6.44
CA VAL A 175 24.67 12.46 7.45
C VAL A 175 25.83 11.56 7.86
N ASN A 176 27.08 12.05 7.80
CA ASN A 176 28.29 11.29 8.16
C ASN A 176 29.37 12.10 8.90
N SER A 177 29.11 13.40 9.11
CA SER A 177 29.98 14.34 9.80
C SER A 177 29.17 15.61 10.10
N ASN A 178 29.71 16.53 10.91
CA ASN A 178 29.11 17.85 11.04
C ASN A 178 29.14 18.54 9.67
N MET A 179 27.98 18.90 9.15
CA MET A 179 27.81 19.45 7.81
C MET A 179 27.13 20.80 7.89
N GLU A 180 27.67 21.78 7.17
CA GLU A 180 27.04 23.09 7.05
C GLU A 180 26.86 23.40 5.57
N PHE A 181 25.60 23.43 5.13
CA PHE A 181 25.23 23.75 3.76
C PHE A 181 24.79 25.20 3.68
N THR A 182 25.29 25.91 2.68
CA THR A 182 24.83 27.27 2.33
C THR A 182 24.22 27.23 0.95
N ALA A 183 22.97 27.67 0.82
CA ALA A 183 22.34 27.88 -0.47
C ALA A 183 23.01 29.08 -1.13
N VAL A 184 23.57 28.86 -2.32
CA VAL A 184 24.12 29.93 -3.13
C VAL A 184 23.07 30.36 -4.13
N PHE A 185 22.71 31.63 -4.03
CA PHE A 185 21.80 32.27 -4.93
C PHE A 185 22.57 33.25 -5.81
N GLU A 186 22.07 33.49 -7.01
CA GLU A 186 22.43 34.69 -7.74
C GLU A 186 21.22 35.60 -7.84
N SER A 187 21.48 36.91 -7.66
CA SER A 187 20.48 37.92 -7.93
C SER A 187 20.14 37.85 -9.41
N LEU A 188 18.86 37.65 -9.69
CA LEU A 188 18.38 37.83 -11.03
C LEU A 188 18.27 39.34 -11.28
N LEU A 189 19.28 39.89 -11.95
CA LEU A 189 19.35 41.34 -12.17
C LEU A 189 18.81 41.68 -13.56
N GLY A 190 17.81 42.56 -13.55
CA GLY A 190 17.25 43.15 -14.76
C GLY A 190 15.81 42.73 -15.00
N ASN A 191 15.29 43.22 -16.11
CA ASN A 191 13.99 42.80 -16.60
C ASN A 191 14.23 41.75 -17.68
N TYR A 192 13.60 40.59 -17.53
CA TYR A 192 13.61 39.57 -18.57
C TYR A 192 12.40 39.73 -19.46
N GLN A 193 12.62 39.54 -20.76
CA GLN A 193 11.56 39.52 -21.74
C GLN A 193 10.94 38.14 -21.81
N VAL A 194 9.61 38.11 -21.72
CA VAL A 194 8.81 36.96 -22.11
C VAL A 194 8.23 37.27 -23.48
N THR A 195 8.57 36.46 -24.46
CA THR A 195 7.99 36.50 -25.80
C THR A 195 7.12 35.28 -26.00
N VAL A 196 5.84 35.48 -26.32
CA VAL A 196 4.86 34.43 -26.57
C VAL A 196 4.36 34.55 -28.00
N SER A 197 4.43 33.46 -28.76
CA SER A 197 3.85 33.38 -30.10
C SER A 197 2.66 32.40 -30.10
N GLY A 198 1.49 32.84 -30.57
CA GLY A 198 0.25 32.07 -30.48
C GLY A 198 -0.39 32.08 -29.08
N GLY A 199 -0.12 33.10 -28.27
CA GLY A 199 -0.56 33.23 -26.88
C GLY A 199 -0.60 34.66 -26.36
N VAL A 200 -1.13 34.84 -25.16
CA VAL A 200 -1.12 36.08 -24.38
C VAL A 200 -0.47 35.87 -23.02
N LEU A 201 0.11 36.94 -22.50
CA LEU A 201 0.72 37.01 -21.18
C LEU A 201 -0.31 37.29 -20.06
N THR A 202 0.16 37.45 -18.83
CA THR A 202 -0.67 37.63 -17.61
C THR A 202 -1.70 38.75 -17.72
N ASP A 203 -1.44 39.76 -18.56
CA ASP A 203 -2.33 40.89 -18.82
C ASP A 203 -3.45 40.59 -19.85
N GLY A 204 -3.42 39.41 -20.47
CA GLY A 204 -4.38 38.94 -21.46
C GLY A 204 -4.29 39.62 -22.83
N ILE A 205 -3.29 40.47 -23.07
CA ILE A 205 -3.21 41.32 -24.28
C ILE A 205 -1.82 41.30 -24.92
N SER A 206 -0.75 41.24 -24.13
CA SER A 206 0.61 41.40 -24.65
C SER A 206 1.19 40.06 -25.11
N ALA A 207 1.80 40.05 -26.29
CA ALA A 207 2.58 38.92 -26.81
C ALA A 207 4.08 39.02 -26.43
N VAL A 208 4.52 40.21 -25.99
CA VAL A 208 5.86 40.45 -25.46
C VAL A 208 5.74 41.42 -24.29
N ALA A 209 6.30 41.08 -23.15
CA ALA A 209 6.44 42.01 -22.03
C ALA A 209 7.73 41.75 -21.25
N SER A 210 8.22 42.81 -20.61
CA SER A 210 9.36 42.76 -19.71
C SER A 210 8.84 42.69 -18.28
N TYR A 211 9.25 41.65 -17.56
CA TYR A 211 8.96 41.49 -16.14
C TYR A 211 10.24 41.65 -15.34
N GLU A 212 10.12 42.16 -14.13
CA GLU A 212 11.20 42.06 -13.16
C GLU A 212 11.52 40.59 -12.94
N SER A 213 12.80 40.25 -12.89
CA SER A 213 13.16 38.85 -12.75
C SER A 213 12.69 38.27 -11.40
N GLY A 214 12.29 36.99 -11.41
CA GLY A 214 11.64 36.31 -10.30
C GLY A 214 10.11 36.52 -10.27
N SER A 215 9.56 37.36 -11.16
CA SER A 215 8.11 37.49 -11.29
C SER A 215 7.46 36.17 -11.70
N SER A 216 6.29 35.87 -11.10
CA SER A 216 5.41 34.82 -11.62
C SER A 216 4.70 35.33 -12.88
N VAL A 217 4.85 34.60 -13.98
CA VAL A 217 4.25 34.92 -15.27
C VAL A 217 3.29 33.81 -15.65
N THR A 218 2.08 34.20 -16.04
CA THR A 218 1.06 33.30 -16.59
C THR A 218 0.99 33.52 -18.08
N ILE A 219 1.02 32.45 -18.87
CA ILE A 219 0.76 32.49 -20.30
C ILE A 219 -0.45 31.63 -20.64
N THR A 220 -1.25 32.11 -21.59
CA THR A 220 -2.42 31.39 -22.10
C THR A 220 -2.35 31.36 -23.61
N ALA A 221 -2.54 30.18 -24.23
CA ALA A 221 -2.54 30.05 -25.68
C ALA A 221 -3.76 30.76 -26.28
N ILE A 222 -3.54 31.56 -27.32
CA ILE A 222 -4.61 32.03 -28.20
C ILE A 222 -4.83 30.88 -29.17
N ILE A 223 -5.93 30.17 -28.98
CA ILE A 223 -6.29 29.03 -29.80
C ILE A 223 -7.28 29.54 -30.86
N PRO A 224 -6.87 29.70 -32.14
CA PRO A 224 -7.79 30.06 -33.21
C PRO A 224 -8.87 28.99 -33.39
N GLU A 225 -10.00 29.39 -33.93
CA GLU A 225 -11.11 28.50 -34.26
C GLU A 225 -10.61 27.29 -35.09
N GLY A 226 -10.97 26.07 -34.67
CA GLY A 226 -10.57 24.82 -35.33
C GLY A 226 -9.17 24.29 -35.02
N LYS A 227 -8.46 24.82 -34.02
CA LYS A 227 -7.17 24.33 -33.55
C LYS A 227 -7.24 23.80 -32.12
N SER A 228 -6.37 22.86 -31.74
CA SER A 228 -6.09 22.55 -30.33
C SER A 228 -4.69 22.98 -29.94
N PHE A 229 -4.54 23.37 -28.68
CA PHE A 229 -3.23 23.54 -28.07
C PHE A 229 -2.64 22.16 -27.77
N LEU A 230 -1.47 21.87 -28.34
CA LEU A 230 -0.74 20.63 -28.07
C LEU A 230 0.24 20.86 -26.91
N CYS A 231 1.12 21.84 -27.06
CA CYS A 231 2.10 22.21 -26.05
C CYS A 231 2.66 23.61 -26.31
N TRP A 232 3.34 24.18 -25.32
CA TRP A 232 4.30 25.25 -25.52
C TRP A 232 5.64 24.63 -25.89
N GLN A 233 6.19 25.06 -27.01
CA GLN A 233 7.58 24.76 -27.38
C GLN A 233 8.51 25.81 -26.78
N VAL A 234 9.52 25.36 -26.04
CA VAL A 234 10.63 26.16 -25.52
C VAL A 234 11.95 25.49 -25.90
N GLY A 235 12.63 25.98 -26.94
CA GLY A 235 13.76 25.23 -27.51
C GLY A 235 13.33 23.85 -27.99
N GLU A 236 13.99 22.78 -27.52
CA GLU A 236 13.62 21.38 -27.81
C GLU A 236 12.59 20.80 -26.82
N GLN A 237 12.22 21.52 -25.75
CA GLN A 237 11.31 21.04 -24.72
C GLN A 237 9.85 21.36 -25.04
N GLU A 238 8.96 20.42 -24.70
CA GLU A 238 7.50 20.53 -24.84
C GLU A 238 6.84 20.64 -23.45
N ILE A 239 5.94 21.62 -23.29
CA ILE A 239 5.21 21.88 -22.03
C ILE A 239 3.71 21.81 -22.30
N TYR A 240 3.01 20.85 -21.69
CA TYR A 240 1.60 20.54 -22.00
C TYR A 240 0.58 21.32 -21.14
N LEU A 241 1.02 22.20 -20.25
CA LEU A 241 0.16 23.00 -19.37
C LEU A 241 -0.35 24.26 -20.10
N ASN A 242 -1.65 24.54 -20.00
CA ASN A 242 -2.26 25.78 -20.51
C ASN A 242 -3.53 26.14 -19.71
N PRO A 243 -3.57 27.28 -18.99
CA PRO A 243 -2.51 28.27 -18.86
C PRO A 243 -1.27 27.69 -18.16
N TYR A 244 -0.09 28.17 -18.55
CA TYR A 244 1.17 27.80 -17.91
C TYR A 244 1.63 28.94 -17.00
N ILE A 245 1.90 28.62 -15.73
CA ILE A 245 2.41 29.56 -14.73
C ILE A 245 3.83 29.14 -14.38
N PHE A 246 4.77 30.07 -14.44
CA PHE A 246 6.17 29.82 -14.11
C PHE A 246 6.83 31.05 -13.50
N ILE A 247 7.96 30.85 -12.83
CA ILE A 247 8.81 31.93 -12.32
C ILE A 247 9.82 32.32 -13.40
N LEU A 248 9.95 33.61 -13.67
CA LEU A 248 10.80 34.11 -14.75
C LEU A 248 12.27 34.21 -14.33
N GLU A 249 13.06 33.23 -14.74
CA GLU A 249 14.49 33.12 -14.40
C GLU A 249 15.44 33.61 -15.51
N GLY A 250 14.92 33.97 -16.68
CA GLY A 250 15.69 34.45 -17.84
C GLY A 250 14.78 34.86 -19.01
N ASP A 251 15.35 35.46 -20.05
CA ASP A 251 14.62 35.71 -21.30
C ASP A 251 14.10 34.39 -21.87
N ILE A 252 12.81 34.32 -22.14
CA ILE A 252 12.17 33.09 -22.63
C ILE A 252 11.27 33.39 -23.81
N THR A 253 11.36 32.54 -24.83
CA THR A 253 10.46 32.57 -25.97
C THR A 253 9.68 31.27 -26.00
N LEU A 254 8.35 31.39 -25.88
CA LEU A 254 7.44 30.26 -25.93
C LEU A 254 6.59 30.35 -27.19
N ARG A 255 6.42 29.22 -27.87
CA ARG A 255 5.54 29.11 -29.04
C ARG A 255 4.43 28.11 -28.76
N ALA A 256 3.19 28.55 -28.86
CA ALA A 256 2.05 27.63 -28.86
C ALA A 256 2.16 26.76 -30.11
N VAL A 257 2.34 25.46 -29.91
CA VAL A 257 2.18 24.46 -30.97
C VAL A 257 0.71 24.12 -31.01
N LEU A 258 0.11 24.46 -32.13
CA LEU A 258 -1.30 24.23 -32.38
C LEU A 258 -1.44 23.16 -33.45
N ASP A 259 -2.34 22.24 -33.21
CA ASP A 259 -2.66 21.17 -34.14
C ASP A 259 -3.95 21.50 -34.91
N ASP A 260 -4.00 21.11 -36.19
CA ASP A 260 -5.24 21.04 -36.98
C ASP A 260 -6.19 19.96 -36.46
N ARG A 261 -5.66 19.06 -35.63
CA ARG A 261 -6.42 18.10 -34.87
C ARG A 261 -6.95 18.82 -33.63
N ILE A 262 -8.27 18.86 -33.48
CA ILE A 262 -8.87 18.86 -32.14
C ILE A 262 -8.17 17.71 -31.40
N GLU A 263 -7.46 17.97 -30.30
CA GLU A 263 -6.89 16.90 -29.48
C GLU A 263 -7.97 15.85 -29.22
N GLU A 264 -7.65 14.63 -29.65
CA GLU A 264 -8.46 13.41 -29.59
C GLU A 264 -9.78 13.50 -30.39
N SER A 265 -9.99 12.55 -31.30
CA SER A 265 -11.34 12.25 -31.79
C SER A 265 -12.17 11.67 -30.64
N ASP A 266 -12.67 12.54 -29.76
CA ASP A 266 -13.80 12.40 -28.85
C ASP A 266 -13.85 11.14 -27.95
N ARG A 267 -12.77 10.37 -27.80
CA ARG A 267 -12.73 9.10 -27.02
C ARG A 267 -13.90 8.15 -27.35
N GLY A 268 -14.42 8.25 -28.58
CA GLY A 268 -15.56 7.48 -29.04
C GLY A 268 -16.93 8.19 -28.95
N LEU A 269 -17.03 9.35 -28.31
CA LEU A 269 -18.26 10.16 -28.26
C LEU A 269 -18.63 10.68 -29.65
N GLN A 270 -19.92 10.69 -29.93
CA GLN A 270 -20.48 11.19 -31.19
C GLN A 270 -21.48 12.30 -30.89
N TYR A 271 -21.30 13.46 -31.50
CA TYR A 271 -22.12 14.62 -31.24
C TYR A 271 -23.05 14.95 -32.40
N ARG A 272 -24.22 15.51 -32.10
CA ARG A 272 -25.12 16.12 -33.07
C ARG A 272 -25.51 17.52 -32.61
N PHE A 273 -25.65 18.42 -33.57
CA PHE A 273 -26.13 19.78 -33.33
C PHE A 273 -27.66 19.76 -33.28
N ASP A 274 -28.22 20.47 -32.32
CA ASP A 274 -29.66 20.70 -32.17
C ASP A 274 -29.96 22.13 -32.63
N GLU A 275 -30.66 22.27 -33.76
CA GLU A 275 -30.97 23.57 -34.36
C GLU A 275 -31.94 24.38 -33.50
N ASP A 276 -32.79 23.72 -32.69
CA ASP A 276 -33.79 24.39 -31.88
C ASP A 276 -33.17 25.06 -30.65
N SER A 277 -32.23 24.38 -29.98
CA SER A 277 -31.52 24.91 -28.81
C SER A 277 -30.24 25.68 -29.17
N GLY A 278 -29.68 25.45 -30.36
CA GLY A 278 -28.37 25.97 -30.75
C GLY A 278 -27.20 25.34 -29.99
N THR A 279 -27.37 24.11 -29.46
CA THR A 279 -26.38 23.39 -28.66
C THR A 279 -26.07 22.01 -29.25
N TYR A 280 -25.05 21.33 -28.72
CA TYR A 280 -24.77 19.94 -29.07
C TYR A 280 -25.33 18.96 -28.04
N TYR A 281 -25.56 17.73 -28.49
CA TYR A 281 -25.87 16.59 -27.63
C TYR A 281 -25.04 15.39 -28.01
N VAL A 282 -24.71 14.56 -27.01
CA VAL A 282 -24.09 13.25 -27.22
C VAL A 282 -25.16 12.32 -27.81
N SER A 283 -24.91 11.86 -29.02
CA SER A 283 -25.82 11.09 -29.85
C SER A 283 -25.44 9.63 -30.00
N GLY A 284 -24.21 9.28 -29.64
CA GLY A 284 -23.69 7.92 -29.68
C GLY A 284 -22.33 7.83 -29.01
N PHE A 285 -21.89 6.59 -28.75
CA PHE A 285 -20.58 6.30 -28.21
C PHE A 285 -20.06 4.98 -28.82
N VAL A 286 -18.81 4.99 -29.28
CA VAL A 286 -18.10 3.81 -29.76
C VAL A 286 -16.94 3.57 -28.80
N ASN A 287 -17.04 2.54 -27.97
CA ASN A 287 -16.01 2.25 -26.99
C ASN A 287 -14.69 1.87 -27.69
N MET A 288 -13.66 2.68 -27.51
CA MET A 288 -12.32 2.46 -28.07
C MET A 288 -11.33 1.86 -27.06
N GLY A 289 -11.82 1.28 -25.96
CA GLY A 289 -11.01 0.79 -24.84
C GLY A 289 -10.99 1.73 -23.64
N GLU A 290 -11.79 2.79 -23.67
CA GLU A 290 -11.89 3.76 -22.58
C GLU A 290 -12.61 3.14 -21.38
N LEU A 291 -11.99 3.23 -20.21
CA LEU A 291 -12.57 2.81 -18.94
C LEU A 291 -13.08 3.99 -18.11
N PHE A 292 -12.69 5.22 -18.46
CA PHE A 292 -13.15 6.43 -17.78
C PHE A 292 -13.45 7.51 -18.82
N LEU A 293 -14.52 8.27 -18.60
CA LEU A 293 -14.92 9.33 -19.53
C LEU A 293 -15.38 10.58 -18.78
N THR A 294 -15.02 11.73 -19.34
CA THR A 294 -15.54 13.03 -18.94
C THR A 294 -16.16 13.66 -20.17
N ILE A 295 -17.46 13.94 -20.13
CA ILE A 295 -18.10 14.64 -21.25
C ILE A 295 -17.61 16.09 -21.23
N PRO A 296 -17.15 16.65 -22.37
CA PRO A 296 -16.71 18.04 -22.42
C PRO A 296 -17.91 19.00 -22.31
N GLU A 297 -17.71 20.13 -21.65
CA GLU A 297 -18.72 21.19 -21.54
C GLU A 297 -19.09 21.79 -22.90
N TYR A 298 -18.13 21.84 -23.83
CA TYR A 298 -18.28 22.45 -25.15
C TYR A 298 -17.74 21.51 -26.23
N TYR A 299 -18.39 21.54 -27.38
CA TYR A 299 -17.97 20.81 -28.57
C TYR A 299 -18.01 21.74 -29.79
N ASP A 300 -17.15 21.48 -30.76
CA ASP A 300 -17.09 22.21 -32.03
C ASP A 300 -16.88 21.21 -33.17
N ASN A 301 -17.83 21.15 -34.11
CA ASN A 301 -17.71 20.29 -35.30
C ASN A 301 -17.10 21.01 -36.51
N GLY A 302 -16.63 22.25 -36.36
CA GLY A 302 -16.12 23.10 -37.44
C GLY A 302 -17.20 23.64 -38.39
N ILE A 303 -18.48 23.39 -38.13
CA ILE A 303 -19.61 23.81 -38.97
C ILE A 303 -20.54 24.77 -38.21
N ASN A 304 -20.93 24.43 -36.97
CA ASN A 304 -21.87 25.22 -36.15
C ASN A 304 -21.17 26.01 -35.02
N GLY A 305 -19.83 26.04 -35.05
CA GLY A 305 -18.94 26.66 -34.08
C GLY A 305 -18.99 25.99 -32.70
N ARG A 306 -18.14 26.46 -31.79
CA ARG A 306 -18.08 25.96 -30.41
C ARG A 306 -19.36 26.25 -29.64
N ARG A 307 -20.08 25.22 -29.22
CA ARG A 307 -21.34 25.31 -28.44
C ARG A 307 -21.33 24.37 -27.25
N LYS A 308 -22.19 24.64 -26.27
CA LYS A 308 -22.37 23.79 -25.09
C LYS A 308 -22.84 22.39 -25.49
N VAL A 309 -22.41 21.37 -24.75
CA VAL A 309 -23.01 20.04 -24.79
C VAL A 309 -24.04 19.97 -23.67
N THR A 310 -25.32 19.96 -24.02
CA THR A 310 -26.40 20.10 -23.02
C THR A 310 -27.22 18.84 -22.78
N ARG A 311 -26.99 17.79 -23.56
CA ARG A 311 -27.83 16.59 -23.52
C ARG A 311 -27.03 15.32 -23.81
N ILE A 312 -27.40 14.25 -23.12
CA ILE A 312 -27.02 12.87 -23.41
C ILE A 312 -28.27 12.16 -23.90
N ASN A 313 -28.25 11.66 -25.12
CA ASN A 313 -29.42 11.03 -25.72
C ASN A 313 -29.69 9.63 -25.13
N GLN A 314 -30.84 9.07 -25.47
CA GLN A 314 -31.24 7.72 -25.10
C GLN A 314 -30.20 6.67 -25.52
N SER A 315 -29.96 5.69 -24.65
CA SER A 315 -29.12 4.49 -24.90
C SER A 315 -27.69 4.76 -25.39
N VAL A 316 -27.16 5.97 -25.24
CA VAL A 316 -25.84 6.35 -25.79
C VAL A 316 -24.70 5.46 -25.28
N PHE A 317 -24.70 5.13 -23.98
CA PHE A 317 -23.69 4.30 -23.34
C PHE A 317 -24.23 2.91 -22.94
N GLU A 318 -25.36 2.48 -23.52
CA GLU A 318 -25.96 1.19 -23.17
C GLU A 318 -24.99 0.02 -23.39
N ASN A 319 -24.86 -0.86 -22.40
CA ASN A 319 -23.96 -2.03 -22.36
C ASN A 319 -22.47 -1.71 -22.57
N THR A 320 -22.01 -0.51 -22.19
CA THR A 320 -20.58 -0.17 -22.25
C THR A 320 -19.81 -0.69 -21.03
N SER A 321 -18.48 -0.76 -21.16
CA SER A 321 -17.56 -1.19 -20.09
C SER A 321 -16.93 -0.02 -19.32
N LEU A 322 -17.56 1.15 -19.35
CA LEU A 322 -17.07 2.32 -18.62
C LEU A 322 -17.09 2.03 -17.10
N ASN A 323 -16.04 2.46 -16.39
CA ASN A 323 -15.94 2.39 -14.94
C ASN A 323 -16.26 3.71 -14.26
N LEU A 324 -15.97 4.83 -14.92
CA LEU A 324 -16.22 6.16 -14.37
C LEU A 324 -16.79 7.10 -15.43
N MET A 325 -17.83 7.84 -15.07
CA MET A 325 -18.41 8.91 -15.89
C MET A 325 -18.50 10.23 -15.12
N ILE A 326 -17.95 11.30 -15.69
CA ILE A 326 -18.11 12.66 -15.17
C ILE A 326 -18.97 13.47 -16.13
N ILE A 327 -20.15 13.88 -15.66
CA ILE A 327 -21.08 14.72 -16.41
C ILE A 327 -20.78 16.20 -16.08
N PRO A 328 -20.59 17.07 -17.08
CA PRO A 328 -20.27 18.48 -16.86
C PRO A 328 -21.53 19.31 -16.59
N ASN A 329 -21.36 20.46 -15.93
CA ASN A 329 -22.43 21.41 -15.54
C ASN A 329 -23.20 22.04 -16.73
N THR A 330 -22.84 21.73 -17.97
CA THR A 330 -23.62 22.15 -19.14
C THR A 330 -24.74 21.19 -19.46
N VAL A 331 -24.70 19.95 -18.97
CA VAL A 331 -25.71 18.93 -19.28
C VAL A 331 -26.95 19.12 -18.41
N GLU A 332 -28.09 19.19 -19.09
CA GLU A 332 -29.41 19.43 -18.51
C GLU A 332 -30.35 18.23 -18.68
N TYR A 333 -30.07 17.35 -19.65
CA TYR A 333 -30.93 16.23 -20.01
C TYR A 333 -30.15 14.92 -20.17
N ILE A 334 -30.60 13.86 -19.50
CA ILE A 334 -30.12 12.48 -19.71
C ILE A 334 -31.30 11.59 -20.13
N GLY A 335 -31.22 11.06 -21.35
CA GLY A 335 -32.29 10.26 -21.95
C GLY A 335 -32.46 8.87 -21.34
N GLU A 336 -33.61 8.25 -21.65
CA GLU A 336 -33.93 6.87 -21.21
C GLU A 336 -32.78 5.90 -21.51
N LYS A 337 -32.47 5.02 -20.55
CA LYS A 337 -31.44 3.97 -20.70
C LYS A 337 -30.04 4.45 -21.11
N ALA A 338 -29.71 5.73 -20.94
CA ALA A 338 -28.43 6.28 -21.41
C ALA A 338 -27.20 5.50 -20.91
N PHE A 339 -27.25 4.87 -19.73
CA PHE A 339 -26.21 4.02 -19.14
C PHE A 339 -26.73 2.62 -18.76
N ALA A 340 -27.81 2.13 -19.38
CA ALA A 340 -28.36 0.82 -19.06
C ALA A 340 -27.34 -0.30 -19.36
N GLY A 341 -27.23 -1.30 -18.49
CA GLY A 341 -26.32 -2.44 -18.65
C GLY A 341 -24.83 -2.12 -18.48
N CYS A 342 -24.47 -0.92 -18.00
CA CYS A 342 -23.07 -0.57 -17.69
C CYS A 342 -22.60 -1.25 -16.40
N ASN A 343 -22.46 -2.57 -16.43
CA ASN A 343 -22.26 -3.39 -15.22
C ASN A 343 -20.89 -3.17 -14.54
N GLN A 344 -19.95 -2.51 -15.23
CA GLN A 344 -18.64 -2.14 -14.69
C GLN A 344 -18.56 -0.69 -14.23
N LEU A 345 -19.66 0.09 -14.32
CA LEU A 345 -19.68 1.49 -13.93
C LEU A 345 -19.72 1.61 -12.40
N ASP A 346 -18.61 2.04 -11.83
CA ASP A 346 -18.40 2.15 -10.39
C ASP A 346 -18.85 3.50 -9.85
N ALA A 347 -18.65 4.57 -10.63
CA ALA A 347 -19.04 5.91 -10.23
C ALA A 347 -19.56 6.76 -11.40
N VAL A 348 -20.57 7.58 -11.10
CA VAL A 348 -21.05 8.65 -11.96
C VAL A 348 -21.12 9.93 -11.14
N TYR A 349 -20.58 11.02 -11.68
CA TYR A 349 -20.77 12.36 -11.14
C TYR A 349 -21.83 13.13 -11.93
N LEU A 350 -22.82 13.70 -11.25
CA LEU A 350 -23.92 14.47 -11.80
C LEU A 350 -23.91 15.91 -11.23
N PRO A 351 -23.93 16.94 -12.08
CA PRO A 351 -24.07 18.33 -11.63
C PRO A 351 -25.52 18.66 -11.27
N ASP A 352 -25.73 19.79 -10.60
CA ASP A 352 -27.07 20.26 -10.21
C ASP A 352 -27.95 20.65 -11.40
N THR A 353 -27.31 20.91 -12.55
CA THR A 353 -27.94 21.34 -13.80
C THR A 353 -28.75 20.26 -14.49
N VAL A 354 -28.58 18.97 -14.13
CA VAL A 354 -29.35 17.87 -14.73
C VAL A 354 -30.81 17.97 -14.29
N ASP A 355 -31.63 18.60 -15.11
CA ASP A 355 -33.05 18.82 -14.86
C ASP A 355 -33.87 17.57 -15.19
N TYR A 356 -33.62 16.94 -16.34
CA TYR A 356 -34.36 15.76 -16.77
C TYR A 356 -33.50 14.49 -16.72
N MET A 357 -34.08 13.41 -16.18
CA MET A 357 -33.50 12.07 -16.19
C MET A 357 -34.55 11.02 -16.57
N GLY A 358 -34.32 10.32 -17.68
CA GLY A 358 -35.24 9.34 -18.26
C GLY A 358 -35.48 8.09 -17.39
N ASN A 359 -36.29 7.15 -17.88
CA ASN A 359 -36.44 5.84 -17.22
C ASN A 359 -35.17 4.99 -17.40
N ASP A 360 -34.89 4.13 -16.43
CA ASP A 360 -33.89 3.05 -16.53
C ASP A 360 -32.48 3.53 -16.92
N VAL A 361 -32.12 4.78 -16.65
CA VAL A 361 -30.85 5.39 -17.06
C VAL A 361 -29.68 4.54 -16.60
N PHE A 362 -29.71 4.04 -15.37
CA PHE A 362 -28.66 3.20 -14.79
C PHE A 362 -29.10 1.75 -14.54
N TRP A 363 -30.15 1.27 -15.22
CA TRP A 363 -30.62 -0.12 -15.07
C TRP A 363 -29.47 -1.12 -15.31
N GLY A 364 -29.35 -2.15 -14.47
CA GLY A 364 -28.25 -3.13 -14.58
C GLY A 364 -26.88 -2.67 -14.05
N SER A 365 -26.67 -1.38 -13.77
CA SER A 365 -25.40 -0.87 -13.20
C SER A 365 -25.29 -1.15 -11.69
N ILE A 366 -25.27 -2.43 -11.32
CA ILE A 366 -25.46 -2.92 -9.94
C ILE A 366 -24.38 -2.51 -8.93
N ASN A 367 -23.21 -2.06 -9.40
CA ASN A 367 -22.08 -1.66 -8.57
C ASN A 367 -21.92 -0.13 -8.46
N LEU A 368 -22.79 0.63 -9.12
CA LEU A 368 -22.65 2.07 -9.29
C LEU A 368 -22.90 2.83 -7.98
N THR A 369 -22.02 3.80 -7.70
CA THR A 369 -22.29 4.92 -6.79
C THR A 369 -22.54 6.20 -7.59
N ILE A 370 -23.69 6.83 -7.35
CA ILE A 370 -24.02 8.10 -8.00
C ILE A 370 -23.67 9.24 -7.04
N TYR A 371 -22.80 10.14 -7.45
CA TYR A 371 -22.52 11.39 -6.76
C TYR A 371 -23.26 12.51 -7.47
N THR A 372 -24.07 13.28 -6.77
CA THR A 372 -24.86 14.37 -7.37
C THR A 372 -24.81 15.63 -6.51
N GLU A 373 -24.69 16.79 -7.17
CA GLU A 373 -24.76 18.09 -6.48
C GLU A 373 -26.16 18.43 -5.97
N LYS A 374 -27.20 17.82 -6.55
CA LYS A 374 -28.55 17.95 -6.01
C LYS A 374 -28.61 17.37 -4.59
N THR A 375 -29.43 17.94 -3.73
CA THR A 375 -29.65 17.45 -2.36
C THR A 375 -30.77 16.42 -2.26
N GLU A 376 -31.59 16.31 -3.30
CA GLU A 376 -32.68 15.34 -3.43
C GLU A 376 -33.00 15.09 -4.92
N LYS A 377 -33.83 14.08 -5.18
CA LYS A 377 -34.26 13.73 -6.53
C LYS A 377 -34.94 14.92 -7.20
N GLY A 378 -34.51 15.26 -8.43
CA GLY A 378 -35.13 16.33 -9.22
C GLY A 378 -36.57 16.01 -9.64
N ASP A 379 -37.42 17.04 -9.72
CA ASP A 379 -38.85 16.90 -10.04
C ASP A 379 -39.10 16.21 -11.38
N ASN A 380 -38.25 16.46 -12.38
CA ASN A 380 -38.37 15.92 -13.74
C ASN A 380 -37.61 14.59 -13.93
N TRP A 381 -37.06 14.01 -12.86
CA TRP A 381 -36.41 12.69 -12.91
C TRP A 381 -37.49 11.60 -12.84
N GLN A 382 -37.52 10.69 -13.81
CA GLN A 382 -38.53 9.64 -13.87
C GLN A 382 -38.48 8.73 -12.65
N LEU A 383 -39.58 8.06 -12.31
CA LEU A 383 -39.67 7.27 -11.07
C LEU A 383 -38.55 6.22 -10.98
N ASN A 384 -38.25 5.53 -12.08
CA ASN A 384 -37.26 4.45 -12.17
C ASN A 384 -35.94 4.89 -12.83
N TRP A 385 -35.54 6.16 -12.67
CA TRP A 385 -34.34 6.70 -13.31
C TRP A 385 -33.04 5.94 -12.95
N ASN A 386 -32.88 5.55 -11.69
CA ASN A 386 -31.67 4.91 -11.18
C ASN A 386 -31.71 3.37 -11.25
N GLY A 387 -32.79 2.77 -11.76
CA GLY A 387 -32.94 1.31 -11.81
C GLY A 387 -32.71 0.67 -10.43
N ASP A 388 -31.76 -0.26 -10.36
CA ASP A 388 -31.39 -1.02 -9.15
C ASP A 388 -30.28 -0.35 -8.33
N VAL A 389 -29.85 0.86 -8.68
CA VAL A 389 -28.73 1.54 -8.01
C VAL A 389 -29.16 1.98 -6.61
N GLY A 390 -28.63 1.30 -5.60
CA GLY A 390 -28.96 1.53 -4.20
C GLY A 390 -28.19 2.66 -3.52
N ARG A 391 -27.10 3.16 -4.13
CA ARG A 391 -26.20 4.10 -3.47
C ARG A 391 -26.08 5.43 -4.21
N ILE A 392 -26.62 6.47 -3.58
CA ILE A 392 -26.60 7.84 -4.09
C ILE A 392 -26.07 8.76 -2.99
N ILE A 393 -25.07 9.56 -3.32
CA ILE A 393 -24.48 10.60 -2.48
C ILE A 393 -25.01 11.95 -2.99
N TRP A 394 -25.97 12.51 -2.25
CA TRP A 394 -26.58 13.80 -2.53
C TRP A 394 -25.75 14.94 -1.93
N GLY A 395 -25.75 16.11 -2.58
CA GLY A 395 -25.07 17.32 -2.12
C GLY A 395 -23.55 17.31 -2.33
N ALA A 396 -23.04 16.55 -3.30
CA ALA A 396 -21.65 16.63 -3.72
C ALA A 396 -21.30 18.04 -4.25
N GLN A 397 -20.03 18.41 -4.29
CA GLN A 397 -19.59 19.80 -4.53
C GLN A 397 -18.45 19.93 -5.54
N GLY A 398 -18.47 19.08 -6.55
CA GLY A 398 -17.47 19.05 -7.61
C GLY A 398 -16.61 17.80 -7.57
N THR A 399 -15.81 17.69 -8.63
CA THR A 399 -14.73 16.72 -8.73
C THR A 399 -13.41 17.43 -8.90
N GLY A 400 -12.31 16.71 -8.69
CA GLY A 400 -10.98 17.23 -8.94
C GLY A 400 -9.98 16.09 -9.10
N ILE A 401 -8.75 16.45 -9.46
CA ILE A 401 -7.64 15.53 -9.59
C ILE A 401 -6.43 16.18 -8.92
N LYS A 402 -5.78 15.44 -8.03
CA LYS A 402 -4.51 15.84 -7.41
C LYS A 402 -3.60 14.63 -7.35
N ASP A 403 -2.37 14.76 -7.86
CA ASP A 403 -1.37 13.69 -7.84
C ASP A 403 -1.86 12.35 -8.43
N ASN A 404 -2.67 12.43 -9.50
CA ASN A 404 -3.38 11.31 -10.14
C ASN A 404 -4.51 10.67 -9.32
N PHE A 405 -4.83 11.18 -8.14
CA PHE A 405 -6.04 10.80 -7.41
C PHE A 405 -7.20 11.66 -7.89
N ARG A 406 -8.16 11.03 -8.56
CA ARG A 406 -9.43 11.66 -8.86
C ARG A 406 -10.37 11.50 -7.67
N TYR A 407 -11.00 12.59 -7.27
CA TYR A 407 -11.89 12.64 -6.12
C TYR A 407 -13.20 13.36 -6.42
N VAL A 408 -14.19 13.06 -5.59
CA VAL A 408 -15.44 13.83 -5.49
C VAL A 408 -15.47 14.51 -4.13
N LYS A 409 -15.78 15.80 -4.09
CA LYS A 409 -16.01 16.53 -2.84
C LYS A 409 -17.41 16.15 -2.34
N THR A 410 -17.47 15.33 -1.30
CA THR A 410 -18.73 14.82 -0.76
C THR A 410 -19.43 15.82 0.14
N THR A 411 -18.67 16.72 0.77
CA THR A 411 -19.15 17.89 1.51
C THR A 411 -18.16 19.04 1.34
N GLN A 412 -18.40 20.19 2.00
CA GLN A 412 -17.43 21.30 2.06
C GLN A 412 -16.11 20.91 2.74
N GLU A 413 -16.12 19.86 3.57
CA GLU A 413 -14.98 19.46 4.41
C GLU A 413 -14.42 18.10 4.02
N THR A 414 -15.17 17.27 3.28
CA THR A 414 -14.79 15.89 2.99
C THR A 414 -14.81 15.56 1.50
N ALA A 415 -13.88 14.69 1.09
CA ALA A 415 -13.78 14.14 -0.25
C ALA A 415 -13.61 12.61 -0.23
N THR A 416 -13.96 11.98 -1.35
CA THR A 416 -13.81 10.55 -1.61
C THR A 416 -12.91 10.34 -2.82
N ILE A 417 -11.86 9.52 -2.71
CA ILE A 417 -11.08 9.07 -3.86
C ILE A 417 -11.94 8.08 -4.65
N ILE A 418 -12.23 8.41 -5.91
CA ILE A 418 -13.06 7.58 -6.79
C ILE A 418 -12.24 6.82 -7.83
N LYS A 419 -11.03 7.29 -8.14
CA LYS A 419 -10.12 6.58 -9.05
C LYS A 419 -8.68 7.06 -8.85
N TYR A 420 -7.73 6.13 -8.88
CA TYR A 420 -6.32 6.44 -9.09
C TYR A 420 -5.96 6.24 -10.57
N LEU A 421 -5.34 7.26 -11.15
CA LEU A 421 -4.96 7.33 -12.57
C LEU A 421 -3.47 7.09 -12.81
N GLY A 422 -2.69 6.90 -11.73
CA GLY A 422 -1.25 6.77 -11.80
C GLY A 422 -0.75 5.32 -11.84
N SER A 423 0.57 5.18 -11.95
CA SER A 423 1.27 3.90 -12.09
C SER A 423 2.41 3.73 -11.07
N LYS A 424 2.44 4.53 -9.99
CA LYS A 424 3.49 4.42 -8.96
C LYS A 424 3.43 3.06 -8.27
N ALA A 425 4.61 2.49 -8.01
CA ALA A 425 4.75 1.26 -7.24
C ALA A 425 4.59 1.49 -5.73
N ASP A 426 5.16 2.58 -5.22
CA ASP A 426 5.01 3.00 -3.82
C ASP A 426 4.07 4.20 -3.77
N LEU A 427 3.01 4.12 -2.97
CA LEU A 427 1.97 5.14 -2.93
C LEU A 427 1.58 5.53 -1.51
N ILE A 428 1.50 6.84 -1.26
CA ILE A 428 0.90 7.39 -0.05
C ILE A 428 -0.49 7.91 -0.42
N ILE A 429 -1.53 7.46 0.28
CA ILE A 429 -2.87 7.99 0.10
C ILE A 429 -2.89 9.44 0.63
N PRO A 430 -3.27 10.43 -0.19
CA PRO A 430 -3.24 11.83 0.23
C PRO A 430 -4.26 12.10 1.34
N ARG A 431 -3.88 12.94 2.29
CA ARG A 431 -4.79 13.41 3.35
C ARG A 431 -5.82 14.41 2.83
N THR A 432 -5.45 15.20 1.81
CA THR A 432 -6.30 16.28 1.29
C THR A 432 -6.34 16.37 -0.23
N ALA A 433 -7.46 16.85 -0.74
CA ALA A 433 -7.66 17.32 -2.11
C ALA A 433 -6.90 18.63 -2.42
N GLU A 434 -7.06 19.18 -3.63
CA GLU A 434 -6.36 20.38 -4.12
C GLU A 434 -6.68 21.65 -3.30
N ASP A 435 -7.89 21.75 -2.75
CA ASP A 435 -8.39 22.86 -1.93
C ASP A 435 -8.28 22.61 -0.41
N GLY A 436 -7.58 21.56 0.00
CA GLY A 436 -7.41 21.22 1.42
C GLY A 436 -8.55 20.40 2.03
N VAL A 437 -9.60 20.09 1.26
CA VAL A 437 -10.71 19.21 1.67
C VAL A 437 -10.17 17.84 2.08
N ILE A 438 -10.63 17.30 3.21
CA ILE A 438 -10.08 16.09 3.82
C ILE A 438 -10.58 14.86 3.07
N ILE A 439 -9.68 13.99 2.66
CA ILE A 439 -10.04 12.71 2.07
C ILE A 439 -10.39 11.75 3.20
N THR A 440 -11.61 11.20 3.18
CA THR A 440 -12.13 10.34 4.25
C THR A 440 -12.55 8.96 3.77
N VAL A 441 -12.62 8.75 2.45
CA VAL A 441 -13.09 7.50 1.86
C VAL A 441 -12.26 7.15 0.63
N ILE A 442 -11.90 5.86 0.53
CA ILE A 442 -11.44 5.23 -0.71
C ILE A 442 -12.61 4.45 -1.29
N ALA A 443 -13.11 4.88 -2.45
CA ALA A 443 -14.30 4.30 -3.07
C ALA A 443 -14.06 2.89 -3.62
N ALA A 444 -15.16 2.20 -3.90
CA ALA A 444 -15.13 0.88 -4.49
C ALA A 444 -14.34 0.90 -5.80
N ARG A 445 -13.45 -0.09 -5.98
CA ARG A 445 -12.61 -0.27 -7.18
C ARG A 445 -11.73 0.92 -7.57
N ALA A 446 -11.47 1.86 -6.65
CA ALA A 446 -10.66 3.05 -6.92
C ALA A 446 -9.25 2.75 -7.46
N PHE A 447 -8.65 1.63 -7.04
CA PHE A 447 -7.34 1.13 -7.47
C PHE A 447 -7.41 -0.20 -8.22
N ARG A 448 -8.61 -0.69 -8.56
CA ARG A 448 -8.78 -2.04 -9.12
C ARG A 448 -7.90 -2.27 -10.34
N ASN A 449 -7.28 -3.45 -10.38
CA ASN A 449 -6.38 -3.93 -11.43
C ASN A 449 -5.12 -3.06 -11.62
N ASN A 450 -4.69 -2.31 -10.61
CA ASN A 450 -3.41 -1.62 -10.69
C ASN A 450 -2.27 -2.64 -10.54
N SER A 451 -1.69 -3.03 -11.67
CA SER A 451 -0.63 -4.04 -11.75
C SER A 451 0.77 -3.50 -11.45
N ASN A 452 0.92 -2.23 -11.11
CA ASN A 452 2.23 -1.64 -10.78
C ASN A 452 2.38 -1.41 -9.27
N LEU A 453 1.26 -1.28 -8.56
CA LEU A 453 1.23 -0.95 -7.15
C LEU A 453 1.79 -2.09 -6.31
N LYS A 454 2.79 -1.78 -5.49
CA LYS A 454 3.51 -2.69 -4.60
C LYS A 454 3.32 -2.39 -3.13
N SER A 455 3.27 -1.10 -2.79
CA SER A 455 3.16 -0.62 -1.42
C SER A 455 2.19 0.55 -1.32
N VAL A 456 1.33 0.53 -0.29
CA VAL A 456 0.38 1.62 0.00
C VAL A 456 0.48 2.03 1.46
N GLU A 457 0.65 3.33 1.70
CA GLU A 457 0.51 3.94 3.03
C GLU A 457 -0.85 4.63 3.16
N ILE A 458 -1.68 4.16 4.09
CA ILE A 458 -2.99 4.70 4.43
C ILE A 458 -2.91 5.40 5.79
N LYS A 459 -3.01 6.74 5.76
CA LYS A 459 -2.84 7.60 6.94
C LYS A 459 -4.16 7.91 7.65
N GLU A 460 -4.02 8.46 8.85
CA GLU A 460 -5.11 9.02 9.65
C GLU A 460 -6.04 9.93 8.83
N GLY A 461 -7.34 9.82 9.09
CA GLY A 461 -8.41 10.56 8.40
C GLY A 461 -9.26 9.72 7.45
N ILE A 462 -8.78 8.56 7.00
CA ILE A 462 -9.60 7.61 6.24
C ILE A 462 -10.53 6.87 7.20
N SER A 463 -11.83 7.00 6.96
CA SER A 463 -12.90 6.38 7.75
C SER A 463 -13.45 5.10 7.12
N ARG A 464 -13.27 4.94 5.81
CA ARG A 464 -13.81 3.81 5.04
C ARG A 464 -13.00 3.50 3.80
N ILE A 465 -12.76 2.21 3.56
CA ILE A 465 -12.17 1.67 2.33
C ILE A 465 -13.19 0.67 1.77
N GLU A 466 -13.68 0.93 0.57
CA GLU A 466 -14.87 0.25 0.06
C GLU A 466 -14.55 -1.00 -0.78
N THR A 467 -15.60 -1.75 -1.10
CA THR A 467 -15.53 -3.07 -1.76
C THR A 467 -14.60 -3.05 -2.97
N GLU A 468 -13.70 -4.03 -3.02
CA GLU A 468 -12.79 -4.24 -4.15
C GLU A 468 -11.88 -3.02 -4.46
N ALA A 469 -11.66 -2.11 -3.52
CA ALA A 469 -10.85 -0.90 -3.74
C ALA A 469 -9.48 -1.21 -4.34
N PHE A 470 -8.80 -2.28 -3.91
CA PHE A 470 -7.49 -2.74 -4.41
C PHE A 470 -7.56 -4.15 -5.03
N MET A 471 -8.74 -4.62 -5.45
CA MET A 471 -8.88 -5.93 -6.09
C MET A 471 -8.05 -5.98 -7.39
N GLY A 472 -7.40 -7.10 -7.68
CA GLY A 472 -6.55 -7.26 -8.86
C GLY A 472 -5.23 -6.49 -8.81
N CYS A 473 -4.89 -5.86 -7.68
CA CYS A 473 -3.54 -5.35 -7.43
C CYS A 473 -2.63 -6.51 -6.99
N TYR A 474 -2.36 -7.46 -7.89
CA TYR A 474 -1.66 -8.72 -7.59
C TYR A 474 -0.23 -8.58 -7.06
N TYR A 475 0.36 -7.39 -7.21
CA TYR A 475 1.71 -7.07 -6.75
C TYR A 475 1.72 -6.22 -5.47
N LEU A 476 0.55 -5.89 -4.91
CA LEU A 476 0.45 -5.15 -3.65
C LEU A 476 0.83 -6.07 -2.49
N TYR A 477 2.07 -5.95 -2.04
CA TYR A 477 2.65 -6.78 -0.98
C TYR A 477 2.63 -6.11 0.38
N GLU A 478 2.51 -4.78 0.40
CA GLU A 478 2.67 -3.99 1.62
C GLU A 478 1.53 -2.98 1.76
N VAL A 479 0.84 -3.01 2.90
CA VAL A 479 -0.12 -1.96 3.28
C VAL A 479 0.25 -1.46 4.67
N PHE A 480 0.72 -0.22 4.75
CA PHE A 480 1.01 0.46 6.01
C PHE A 480 -0.19 1.29 6.44
N ILE A 481 -0.67 1.08 7.65
CA ILE A 481 -1.82 1.79 8.21
C ILE A 481 -1.39 2.54 9.46
N THR A 482 -1.62 3.85 9.51
CA THR A 482 -1.37 4.65 10.73
C THR A 482 -2.65 4.95 11.51
N ILE A 483 -3.79 4.43 11.07
CA ILE A 483 -5.12 4.71 11.64
C ILE A 483 -5.32 3.88 12.90
N SER A 484 -5.53 4.55 14.03
CA SER A 484 -5.66 3.87 15.33
C SER A 484 -6.89 2.95 15.38
N THR A 485 -8.06 3.42 14.93
CA THR A 485 -9.28 2.60 14.89
C THR A 485 -9.50 2.04 13.48
N PRO A 486 -9.74 0.72 13.30
CA PRO A 486 -9.94 0.13 11.98
C PRO A 486 -11.04 0.86 11.20
N PRO A 487 -10.73 1.42 10.01
CA PRO A 487 -11.75 2.04 9.19
C PRO A 487 -12.73 0.97 8.69
N ALA A 488 -13.95 1.38 8.34
CA ALA A 488 -14.91 0.44 7.77
C ALA A 488 -14.35 -0.17 6.47
N LEU A 489 -14.29 -1.50 6.39
CA LEU A 489 -13.73 -2.21 5.24
C LEU A 489 -14.85 -2.86 4.42
N GLY A 490 -14.81 -2.69 3.10
CA GLY A 490 -15.68 -3.39 2.16
C GLY A 490 -15.30 -4.87 2.00
N ASN A 491 -15.99 -5.57 1.11
CA ASN A 491 -15.64 -6.96 0.80
C ASN A 491 -14.49 -7.02 -0.21
N LYS A 492 -13.62 -8.03 -0.10
CA LYS A 492 -12.55 -8.33 -1.09
C LYS A 492 -11.69 -7.11 -1.45
N VAL A 493 -11.29 -6.33 -0.46
CA VAL A 493 -10.58 -5.07 -0.68
C VAL A 493 -9.18 -5.32 -1.26
N PHE A 494 -8.46 -6.29 -0.71
CA PHE A 494 -7.10 -6.66 -1.13
C PHE A 494 -7.05 -8.10 -1.66
N GLU A 495 -6.09 -8.37 -2.54
CA GLU A 495 -5.63 -9.73 -2.85
C GLU A 495 -4.77 -10.23 -1.67
N GLU A 496 -4.89 -11.51 -1.31
CA GLU A 496 -4.26 -12.03 -0.08
C GLU A 496 -2.85 -12.58 -0.30
N TRP A 497 -2.50 -12.97 -1.53
CA TRP A 497 -1.24 -13.63 -1.81
C TRP A 497 -0.06 -12.66 -1.69
N GLY A 498 0.87 -12.95 -0.77
CA GLY A 498 2.03 -12.11 -0.55
C GLY A 498 1.76 -10.81 0.21
N LEU A 499 0.53 -10.58 0.68
CA LEU A 499 0.13 -9.35 1.34
C LEU A 499 0.54 -9.35 2.82
N CYS A 500 1.21 -8.28 3.26
CA CYS A 500 1.36 -7.92 4.66
C CYS A 500 0.68 -6.56 4.92
N ILE A 501 -0.18 -6.52 5.95
CA ILE A 501 -0.84 -5.31 6.43
C ILE A 501 -0.25 -4.95 7.79
N TYR A 502 0.47 -3.82 7.86
CA TYR A 502 1.12 -3.34 9.07
C TYR A 502 0.28 -2.26 9.74
N VAL A 503 -0.27 -2.56 10.91
CA VAL A 503 -1.17 -1.69 11.67
C VAL A 503 -0.49 -1.14 12.92
N PRO A 504 -1.03 -0.07 13.55
CA PRO A 504 -0.45 0.48 14.76
C PRO A 504 -0.43 -0.56 15.90
N ASN A 505 0.65 -0.50 16.66
CA ASN A 505 1.05 -1.49 17.66
C ASN A 505 -0.05 -1.86 18.66
N ASN A 506 -0.69 -0.84 19.21
CA ASN A 506 -1.75 -1.00 20.22
C ASN A 506 -3.11 -1.41 19.65
N ASN A 507 -3.22 -1.61 18.33
CA ASN A 507 -4.49 -1.83 17.63
C ASN A 507 -4.53 -3.16 16.87
N LEU A 508 -3.48 -3.99 16.95
CA LEU A 508 -3.38 -5.27 16.25
C LEU A 508 -4.62 -6.15 16.47
N ASP A 509 -5.01 -6.37 17.73
CA ASP A 509 -6.15 -7.22 18.08
C ASP A 509 -7.47 -6.64 17.58
N GLU A 510 -7.62 -5.31 17.63
CA GLU A 510 -8.80 -4.60 17.14
C GLU A 510 -8.97 -4.78 15.62
N TYR A 511 -7.89 -4.64 14.85
CA TYR A 511 -7.88 -4.91 13.42
C TYR A 511 -8.21 -6.37 13.11
N LYS A 512 -7.63 -7.33 13.84
CA LYS A 512 -7.84 -8.77 13.57
C LYS A 512 -9.28 -9.24 13.79
N ILE A 513 -10.05 -8.57 14.66
CA ILE A 513 -11.46 -8.92 14.92
C ILE A 513 -12.47 -8.00 14.23
N ALA A 514 -12.04 -6.86 13.70
CA ALA A 514 -12.92 -5.92 13.03
C ALA A 514 -13.59 -6.55 11.81
N ALA A 515 -14.84 -6.15 11.55
CA ALA A 515 -15.63 -6.70 10.45
C ALA A 515 -14.90 -6.51 9.11
N ASN A 516 -14.86 -7.57 8.31
CA ASN A 516 -14.13 -7.68 7.03
C ASN A 516 -12.60 -7.59 7.13
N TRP A 517 -12.03 -6.93 8.14
CA TRP A 517 -10.59 -7.04 8.42
C TRP A 517 -10.21 -8.45 8.90
N ASN A 518 -11.11 -9.12 9.62
CA ASN A 518 -10.89 -10.47 10.12
C ASN A 518 -10.63 -11.53 9.03
N THR A 519 -11.03 -11.28 7.77
CA THR A 519 -10.68 -12.15 6.63
C THR A 519 -9.19 -12.09 6.32
N TYR A 520 -8.52 -10.99 6.67
CA TYR A 520 -7.09 -10.78 6.50
C TYR A 520 -6.29 -11.03 7.78
N SER A 521 -6.89 -11.60 8.83
CA SER A 521 -6.28 -11.71 10.16
C SER A 521 -4.92 -12.41 10.20
N ALA A 522 -4.64 -13.33 9.27
CA ALA A 522 -3.34 -13.99 9.12
C ALA A 522 -2.26 -13.07 8.52
N ASN A 523 -2.67 -12.05 7.76
CA ASN A 523 -1.81 -11.11 7.04
C ASN A 523 -1.66 -9.77 7.78
N ILE A 524 -2.30 -9.60 8.94
CA ILE A 524 -2.23 -8.37 9.74
C ILE A 524 -1.15 -8.53 10.83
N TYR A 525 -0.19 -7.60 10.81
CA TYR A 525 0.95 -7.55 11.70
C TYR A 525 1.04 -6.20 12.41
N SER A 526 1.63 -6.19 13.60
CA SER A 526 2.00 -4.94 14.25
C SER A 526 3.18 -4.29 13.54
N GLN A 527 3.27 -2.95 13.53
CA GLN A 527 4.46 -2.25 13.09
C GLN A 527 5.67 -2.43 14.05
N ASP A 528 5.52 -2.85 15.32
CA ASP A 528 6.69 -3.10 16.21
C ASP A 528 7.62 -4.19 15.67
N ILE A 529 7.10 -5.09 14.84
CA ILE A 529 7.92 -6.18 14.30
C ILE A 529 8.95 -5.64 13.29
N ILE A 530 8.82 -4.39 12.86
CA ILE A 530 9.71 -3.76 11.90
C ILE A 530 10.90 -3.18 12.65
N SER A 531 12.07 -3.77 12.43
CA SER A 531 13.35 -3.23 12.87
C SER A 531 14.20 -2.89 11.64
N GLY A 532 14.38 -1.59 11.40
CA GLY A 532 15.05 -1.11 10.20
C GLY A 532 14.34 -1.56 8.92
N SER A 533 14.99 -2.42 8.14
CA SER A 533 14.45 -2.96 6.88
C SER A 533 13.84 -4.35 7.01
N PHE A 534 13.62 -4.87 8.22
CA PHE A 534 13.15 -6.25 8.41
C PHE A 534 11.91 -6.27 9.31
N ALA A 535 10.82 -6.85 8.82
CA ALA A 535 9.67 -7.24 9.63
C ALA A 535 9.90 -8.64 10.19
N VAL A 536 10.19 -8.75 11.48
CA VAL A 536 10.54 -10.01 12.17
C VAL A 536 9.57 -10.27 13.32
N LEU A 537 8.74 -11.31 13.18
CA LEU A 537 7.82 -11.75 14.23
C LEU A 537 8.45 -12.90 15.01
N GLY A 538 8.82 -12.64 16.27
CA GLY A 538 9.63 -13.58 17.05
C GLY A 538 11.00 -13.76 16.38
N ASN A 539 11.25 -14.94 15.82
CA ASN A 539 12.48 -15.26 15.08
C ASN A 539 12.22 -15.51 13.58
N THR A 540 11.02 -15.21 13.09
CA THR A 540 10.65 -15.41 11.68
C THR A 540 10.73 -14.09 10.93
N LEU A 541 11.56 -14.04 9.88
CA LEU A 541 11.53 -12.95 8.92
C LEU A 541 10.25 -13.06 8.09
N ILE A 542 9.29 -12.18 8.38
CA ILE A 542 8.00 -12.11 7.67
C ILE A 542 8.20 -11.45 6.32
N GLN A 543 8.87 -10.29 6.29
CA GLN A 543 9.10 -9.52 5.07
C GLN A 543 10.35 -8.66 5.20
N TYR A 544 11.13 -8.55 4.14
CA TYR A 544 12.14 -7.52 3.96
C TYR A 544 11.44 -6.27 3.42
N LEU A 545 11.73 -5.09 3.95
CA LEU A 545 11.11 -3.81 3.56
C LEU A 545 12.13 -2.84 2.95
N GLY A 546 13.39 -3.28 2.85
CA GLY A 546 14.49 -2.43 2.40
C GLY A 546 14.64 -2.35 0.88
N LYS A 547 15.56 -1.47 0.48
CA LYS A 547 15.90 -1.21 -0.93
C LYS A 547 17.35 -1.58 -1.26
N ALA A 548 18.02 -2.30 -0.38
CA ALA A 548 19.43 -2.65 -0.55
C ALA A 548 19.61 -3.70 -1.65
N THR A 549 20.73 -3.62 -2.37
CA THR A 549 21.11 -4.61 -3.40
C THR A 549 21.82 -5.82 -2.81
N GLU A 550 22.40 -5.68 -1.63
CA GLU A 550 22.97 -6.78 -0.84
C GLU A 550 22.28 -6.79 0.52
N VAL A 551 21.71 -7.95 0.87
CA VAL A 551 20.94 -8.13 2.09
C VAL A 551 21.60 -9.21 2.91
N VAL A 552 21.85 -8.93 4.19
CA VAL A 552 22.30 -9.93 5.17
C VAL A 552 21.13 -10.16 6.12
N THR A 553 20.68 -11.41 6.28
CA THR A 553 19.62 -11.69 7.25
C THR A 553 20.13 -11.41 8.66
N PRO A 554 19.34 -10.78 9.56
CA PRO A 554 19.75 -10.57 10.94
C PRO A 554 20.12 -11.88 11.65
N SER A 555 21.00 -11.84 12.64
CA SER A 555 21.33 -13.01 13.47
C SER A 555 20.17 -13.45 14.38
N THR A 556 19.16 -12.61 14.57
CA THR A 556 17.94 -12.97 15.31
C THR A 556 16.98 -13.83 14.48
N VAL A 557 17.16 -13.87 13.16
CA VAL A 557 16.28 -14.60 12.24
C VAL A 557 16.70 -16.07 12.18
N HIS A 558 15.77 -16.93 12.59
CA HIS A 558 15.91 -18.38 12.54
C HIS A 558 15.04 -19.03 11.46
N ARG A 559 13.97 -18.35 11.03
CA ARG A 559 13.07 -18.83 9.98
C ARG A 559 12.83 -17.73 8.94
N ILE A 560 12.83 -18.10 7.67
CA ILE A 560 12.49 -17.19 6.55
C ILE A 560 11.13 -17.62 6.02
N SER A 561 10.16 -16.71 6.07
CA SER A 561 8.82 -16.95 5.54
C SER A 561 8.83 -17.08 4.02
N MET A 562 7.81 -17.72 3.46
CA MET A 562 7.63 -17.88 2.03
C MET A 562 7.60 -16.54 1.27
N ILE A 563 7.11 -15.47 1.90
CA ILE A 563 6.89 -14.16 1.26
C ILE A 563 8.01 -13.15 1.60
N ALA A 564 9.03 -13.57 2.34
CA ALA A 564 10.03 -12.68 2.93
C ALA A 564 10.73 -11.75 1.93
N PHE A 565 10.94 -12.20 0.69
CA PHE A 565 11.62 -11.43 -0.36
C PHE A 565 10.78 -11.23 -1.62
N LEU A 566 9.49 -11.55 -1.56
CA LEU A 566 8.59 -11.45 -2.69
C LEU A 566 8.50 -10.01 -3.19
N GLY A 567 8.58 -9.81 -4.51
CA GLY A 567 8.45 -8.48 -5.13
C GLY A 567 9.70 -7.58 -5.10
N HIS A 568 10.76 -7.98 -4.40
CA HIS A 568 12.01 -7.22 -4.31
C HIS A 568 12.90 -7.43 -5.54
N SER A 569 12.85 -6.47 -6.45
CA SER A 569 13.65 -6.45 -7.69
C SER A 569 15.03 -5.82 -7.54
N ALA A 570 15.31 -5.18 -6.40
CA ALA A 570 16.58 -4.49 -6.16
C ALA A 570 17.67 -5.44 -5.63
N ILE A 571 17.28 -6.52 -4.96
CA ILE A 571 18.20 -7.47 -4.35
C ILE A 571 18.99 -8.15 -5.47
N LYS A 572 20.30 -8.18 -5.32
CA LYS A 572 21.24 -8.89 -6.20
C LYS A 572 21.96 -9.99 -5.45
N LYS A 573 22.14 -9.81 -4.14
CA LYS A 573 22.78 -10.79 -3.26
C LYS A 573 22.07 -10.90 -1.92
N LEU A 574 21.82 -12.13 -1.48
CA LEU A 574 21.32 -12.46 -0.15
C LEU A 574 22.38 -13.30 0.59
N VAL A 575 22.75 -12.86 1.77
CA VAL A 575 23.62 -13.57 2.71
C VAL A 575 22.77 -14.08 3.87
N LEU A 576 22.59 -15.39 3.94
CA LEU A 576 21.93 -16.06 5.04
C LEU A 576 22.88 -16.12 6.24
N SER A 577 22.45 -15.60 7.38
CA SER A 577 23.18 -15.66 8.64
C SER A 577 23.30 -17.11 9.13
N ALA A 578 24.27 -17.36 10.03
CA ALA A 578 24.51 -18.71 10.54
C ALA A 578 23.32 -19.26 11.36
N GLU A 579 22.47 -18.37 11.89
CA GLU A 579 21.33 -18.71 12.75
C GLU A 579 20.08 -19.11 11.98
N VAL A 580 20.03 -18.92 10.65
CA VAL A 580 18.88 -19.37 9.84
C VAL A 580 18.82 -20.90 9.86
N GLN A 581 17.71 -21.44 10.35
CA GLN A 581 17.46 -22.86 10.54
C GLN A 581 16.42 -23.40 9.54
N GLU A 582 15.44 -22.57 9.18
CA GLU A 582 14.32 -22.95 8.33
C GLU A 582 14.09 -21.89 7.24
N ILE A 583 13.81 -22.35 6.03
CA ILE A 583 13.49 -21.51 4.87
C ILE A 583 12.26 -22.13 4.23
N GLU A 584 11.13 -21.42 4.27
CA GLU A 584 9.90 -21.87 3.63
C GLU A 584 10.01 -21.78 2.10
N ALA A 585 10.41 -20.61 1.59
CA ALA A 585 10.71 -20.41 0.18
C ALA A 585 11.64 -19.21 -0.03
N LEU A 586 12.29 -19.15 -1.19
CA LEU A 586 13.04 -17.99 -1.66
C LEU A 586 12.52 -17.56 -3.04
N PHE A 587 11.57 -16.62 -3.03
CA PHE A 587 11.06 -16.00 -4.26
C PHE A 587 11.78 -14.69 -4.54
N PHE A 588 12.34 -14.58 -5.74
CA PHE A 588 12.98 -13.37 -6.23
C PHE A 588 12.41 -12.98 -7.59
N SER A 589 12.11 -11.70 -7.77
CA SER A 589 11.62 -11.16 -9.05
C SER A 589 12.71 -10.99 -10.12
N ASN A 590 13.97 -11.24 -9.77
CA ASN A 590 15.15 -11.12 -10.61
C ASN A 590 16.22 -12.12 -10.18
N SER A 591 17.29 -12.23 -10.98
CA SER A 591 18.45 -13.06 -10.65
C SER A 591 19.13 -12.61 -9.36
N VAL A 592 19.21 -13.49 -8.37
CA VAL A 592 19.85 -13.23 -7.07
C VAL A 592 20.90 -14.28 -6.76
N GLU A 593 22.07 -13.84 -6.28
CA GLU A 593 23.08 -14.69 -5.66
C GLU A 593 22.70 -14.96 -4.20
N VAL A 594 22.55 -16.23 -3.82
CA VAL A 594 22.33 -16.62 -2.43
C VAL A 594 23.60 -17.24 -1.87
N THR A 595 24.03 -16.79 -0.69
CA THR A 595 25.19 -17.31 0.04
C THR A 595 24.82 -17.60 1.48
N VAL A 596 25.56 -18.49 2.13
CA VAL A 596 25.38 -18.87 3.54
C VAL A 596 26.65 -18.53 4.29
N ALA A 597 26.52 -17.99 5.52
CA ALA A 597 27.66 -17.78 6.41
C ALA A 597 28.44 -19.09 6.65
N SER A 598 29.78 -19.04 6.63
CA SER A 598 30.65 -20.23 6.65
C SER A 598 30.42 -21.14 7.86
N GLU A 599 29.98 -20.57 8.98
CA GLU A 599 29.73 -21.26 10.24
C GLU A 599 28.30 -21.80 10.39
N SER A 600 27.43 -21.70 9.37
CA SER A 600 26.05 -22.22 9.48
C SER A 600 26.05 -23.72 9.76
N PRO A 601 25.38 -24.19 10.83
CA PRO A 601 25.22 -25.62 11.11
C PRO A 601 24.03 -26.22 10.34
N TYR A 602 23.22 -25.41 9.66
CA TYR A 602 21.95 -25.83 9.06
C TYR A 602 21.99 -25.96 7.54
N PHE A 603 22.75 -25.07 6.86
CA PHE A 603 22.76 -25.00 5.41
C PHE A 603 24.17 -24.99 4.83
N THR A 604 24.27 -25.39 3.56
CA THR A 604 25.51 -25.30 2.78
C THR A 604 25.24 -24.99 1.32
N MET A 605 26.22 -24.39 0.65
CA MET A 605 26.18 -24.11 -0.78
C MET A 605 27.05 -25.14 -1.51
N GLN A 606 26.47 -25.81 -2.52
CA GLN A 606 27.21 -26.65 -3.44
C GLN A 606 26.85 -26.27 -4.87
N ASN A 607 27.84 -25.88 -5.68
CA ASN A 607 27.63 -25.45 -7.08
C ASN A 607 26.56 -24.36 -7.24
N ASN A 608 26.52 -23.40 -6.30
CA ASN A 608 25.53 -22.33 -6.21
C ASN A 608 24.08 -22.80 -5.97
N ILE A 609 23.89 -24.02 -5.48
CA ILE A 609 22.59 -24.56 -5.06
C ILE A 609 22.61 -24.69 -3.53
N LEU A 610 21.49 -24.34 -2.90
CA LEU A 610 21.34 -24.35 -1.45
C LEU A 610 20.81 -25.70 -0.98
N TYR A 611 21.51 -26.31 -0.02
CA TYR A 611 21.17 -27.59 0.60
C TYR A 611 21.11 -27.47 2.11
N SER A 612 20.48 -28.46 2.75
CA SER A 612 20.77 -28.78 4.15
C SER A 612 22.27 -29.04 4.36
N LYS A 613 22.77 -28.84 5.58
CA LYS A 613 24.20 -28.97 5.91
C LYS A 613 24.81 -30.29 5.44
N GLU A 614 24.08 -31.39 5.61
CA GLU A 614 24.48 -32.75 5.25
C GLU A 614 24.17 -33.12 3.78
N ILE A 615 23.64 -32.18 2.99
CA ILE A 615 23.28 -32.37 1.57
C ILE A 615 22.27 -33.52 1.40
N THR A 616 21.31 -33.59 2.31
CA THR A 616 20.20 -34.58 2.30
C THR A 616 18.90 -33.99 1.78
N LYS A 617 18.76 -32.66 1.82
CA LYS A 617 17.60 -31.92 1.34
C LYS A 617 18.05 -30.79 0.42
N LEU A 618 17.50 -30.73 -0.80
CA LEU A 618 17.67 -29.59 -1.70
C LEU A 618 16.68 -28.50 -1.30
N ILE A 619 17.19 -27.34 -0.91
CA ILE A 619 16.39 -26.24 -0.35
C ILE A 619 16.00 -25.26 -1.45
N TRP A 620 16.94 -24.87 -2.30
CA TRP A 620 16.68 -23.90 -3.35
C TRP A 620 17.63 -24.06 -4.52
N TYR A 621 17.07 -24.12 -5.73
CA TYR A 621 17.76 -24.10 -7.00
C TYR A 621 17.57 -22.73 -7.66
N PRO A 622 18.65 -22.01 -8.01
CA PRO A 622 18.53 -20.67 -8.60
C PRO A 622 17.76 -20.66 -9.93
N ASN A 623 16.70 -19.84 -10.01
CA ASN A 623 15.91 -19.67 -11.24
C ASN A 623 16.72 -19.06 -12.41
N ASN A 624 17.80 -18.33 -12.12
CA ASN A 624 18.70 -17.75 -13.10
C ASN A 624 19.80 -18.71 -13.61
N LYS A 625 19.87 -19.92 -13.04
CA LYS A 625 20.84 -20.93 -13.47
C LYS A 625 20.43 -21.47 -14.84
N THR A 626 21.39 -21.53 -15.76
CA THR A 626 21.14 -21.85 -17.17
C THR A 626 21.37 -23.33 -17.50
N ASP A 627 21.48 -24.19 -16.49
CA ASP A 627 21.65 -25.62 -16.72
C ASP A 627 20.35 -26.17 -17.33
N THR A 628 20.47 -26.92 -18.43
CA THR A 628 19.34 -27.63 -19.04
C THR A 628 19.10 -28.98 -18.37
N GLU A 629 20.15 -29.55 -17.76
CA GLU A 629 20.09 -30.85 -17.11
C GLU A 629 20.70 -30.78 -15.71
N TYR A 630 20.11 -31.50 -14.76
CA TYR A 630 20.60 -31.53 -13.39
C TYR A 630 20.49 -32.91 -12.75
N VAL A 631 21.62 -33.41 -12.23
CA VAL A 631 21.70 -34.67 -11.51
C VAL A 631 21.82 -34.38 -10.03
N LEU A 632 20.83 -34.81 -9.23
CA LEU A 632 20.89 -34.65 -7.79
C LEU A 632 22.02 -35.51 -7.20
N PRO A 633 22.73 -35.01 -6.17
CA PRO A 633 23.66 -35.85 -5.40
C PRO A 633 22.96 -37.07 -4.82
N ASP A 634 23.66 -38.21 -4.76
CA ASP A 634 23.12 -39.47 -4.21
C ASP A 634 22.68 -39.35 -2.74
N THR A 635 23.20 -38.36 -2.00
CA THR A 635 22.83 -38.11 -0.61
C THR A 635 21.47 -37.44 -0.45
N VAL A 636 20.92 -36.83 -1.50
CA VAL A 636 19.66 -36.09 -1.44
C VAL A 636 18.47 -37.05 -1.46
N THR A 637 17.67 -36.99 -0.40
CA THR A 637 16.44 -37.77 -0.23
C THR A 637 15.17 -36.90 -0.27
N GLU A 638 15.30 -35.59 -0.14
CA GLU A 638 14.17 -34.66 -0.05
C GLU A 638 14.38 -33.41 -0.92
N ILE A 639 13.32 -32.94 -1.56
CA ILE A 639 13.26 -31.65 -2.28
C ILE A 639 12.26 -30.77 -1.54
N ALA A 640 12.70 -29.57 -1.13
CA ALA A 640 11.85 -28.62 -0.41
C ALA A 640 10.71 -28.07 -1.28
N ASP A 641 9.72 -27.46 -0.63
CA ASP A 641 8.66 -26.71 -1.29
C ASP A 641 9.27 -25.62 -2.18
N PHE A 642 8.70 -25.42 -3.36
CA PHE A 642 9.14 -24.42 -4.34
C PHE A 642 10.62 -24.47 -4.77
N ALA A 643 11.35 -25.56 -4.47
CA ALA A 643 12.80 -25.58 -4.61
C ALA A 643 13.32 -25.32 -6.04
N PHE A 644 12.54 -25.67 -7.07
CA PHE A 644 12.86 -25.44 -8.49
C PHE A 644 11.90 -24.46 -9.17
N ILE A 645 11.15 -23.65 -8.41
CA ILE A 645 10.18 -22.72 -9.00
C ILE A 645 10.82 -21.81 -10.06
N GLU A 646 10.14 -21.60 -11.18
CA GLU A 646 10.58 -20.71 -12.28
C GLU A 646 11.94 -21.05 -12.91
N THR A 647 12.45 -22.27 -12.69
CA THR A 647 13.73 -22.68 -13.27
C THR A 647 13.63 -23.01 -14.76
N GLN A 648 14.76 -22.89 -15.46
CA GLN A 648 14.85 -23.18 -16.90
C GLN A 648 15.25 -24.63 -17.20
N ILE A 649 15.26 -25.50 -16.18
CA ILE A 649 15.67 -26.90 -16.27
C ILE A 649 14.79 -27.66 -17.27
N GLU A 650 15.39 -28.49 -18.12
CA GLU A 650 14.67 -29.35 -19.07
C GLU A 650 14.56 -30.78 -18.57
N THR A 651 15.65 -31.28 -17.97
CA THR A 651 15.76 -32.65 -17.48
C THR A 651 16.34 -32.70 -16.07
N ILE A 652 15.72 -33.50 -15.19
CA ILE A 652 16.22 -33.72 -13.84
C ILE A 652 16.37 -35.21 -13.52
N TYR A 653 17.46 -35.57 -12.84
CA TYR A 653 17.75 -36.93 -12.40
C TYR A 653 17.67 -37.03 -10.89
N LEU A 654 16.67 -37.75 -10.39
CA LEU A 654 16.34 -37.98 -9.00
C LEU A 654 16.87 -39.35 -8.57
N ARG A 655 18.00 -39.36 -7.85
CA ARG A 655 18.72 -40.59 -7.47
C ARG A 655 18.02 -41.34 -6.33
N ASN A 656 18.04 -40.76 -5.14
CA ASN A 656 17.52 -41.39 -3.92
C ASN A 656 16.37 -40.60 -3.27
N VAL A 657 15.69 -39.75 -4.06
CA VAL A 657 14.62 -38.88 -3.57
C VAL A 657 13.40 -39.70 -3.17
N THR A 658 12.97 -39.53 -1.93
CA THR A 658 11.77 -40.16 -1.37
C THR A 658 10.66 -39.16 -1.07
N ASN A 659 10.94 -37.86 -1.01
CA ASN A 659 9.96 -36.80 -0.74
C ASN A 659 10.14 -35.61 -1.68
N ILE A 660 9.04 -35.10 -2.25
CA ILE A 660 9.00 -33.89 -3.08
C ILE A 660 7.96 -32.93 -2.51
N GLY A 661 8.43 -31.74 -2.11
CA GLY A 661 7.62 -30.71 -1.50
C GLY A 661 6.61 -30.03 -2.43
N GLN A 662 5.72 -29.25 -1.83
CA GLN A 662 4.63 -28.56 -2.49
C GLN A 662 5.17 -27.62 -3.57
N CYS A 663 4.56 -27.62 -4.76
CA CYS A 663 4.95 -26.75 -5.87
C CYS A 663 6.46 -26.78 -6.21
N ALA A 664 7.18 -27.86 -5.87
CA ALA A 664 8.63 -27.93 -6.03
C ALA A 664 9.08 -27.61 -7.47
N PHE A 665 8.29 -27.98 -8.48
CA PHE A 665 8.54 -27.70 -9.90
C PHE A 665 7.44 -26.82 -10.54
N ALA A 666 6.85 -25.90 -9.78
CA ALA A 666 5.88 -24.95 -10.31
C ALA A 666 6.53 -23.96 -11.30
N ILE A 667 5.77 -23.52 -12.31
CA ILE A 667 6.19 -22.51 -13.29
C ILE A 667 7.54 -22.84 -13.97
N CYS A 668 7.87 -24.12 -14.18
CA CYS A 668 9.05 -24.55 -14.93
C CYS A 668 8.70 -24.73 -16.42
N PRO A 669 8.93 -23.74 -17.30
CA PRO A 669 8.38 -23.76 -18.66
C PRO A 669 9.01 -24.81 -19.57
N ASN A 670 10.25 -25.22 -19.29
CA ASN A 670 11.03 -26.11 -20.17
C ASN A 670 11.17 -27.53 -19.62
N LEU A 671 10.68 -27.81 -18.41
CA LEU A 671 10.82 -29.13 -17.78
C LEU A 671 9.97 -30.15 -18.53
N THR A 672 10.64 -31.09 -19.20
CA THR A 672 10.00 -32.12 -20.03
C THR A 672 10.32 -33.53 -19.56
N SER A 673 11.40 -33.73 -18.80
CA SER A 673 11.85 -35.07 -18.42
C SER A 673 12.30 -35.15 -16.96
N ILE A 674 11.78 -36.14 -16.23
CA ILE A 674 12.25 -36.50 -14.89
C ILE A 674 12.67 -37.96 -14.88
N TYR A 675 13.88 -38.25 -14.45
CA TYR A 675 14.41 -39.59 -14.29
C TYR A 675 14.43 -39.96 -12.82
N PHE A 676 13.75 -41.04 -12.44
CA PHE A 676 13.80 -41.59 -11.09
C PHE A 676 14.68 -42.84 -11.04
N ASP A 677 15.60 -42.91 -10.09
CA ASP A 677 16.40 -44.13 -9.83
C ASP A 677 15.80 -45.03 -8.74
N THR A 678 14.86 -44.53 -7.94
CA THR A 678 14.23 -45.30 -6.87
C THR A 678 13.24 -46.34 -7.40
N LEU A 679 13.17 -47.48 -6.71
CA LEU A 679 12.18 -48.54 -7.01
C LEU A 679 10.80 -48.25 -6.43
N GLN A 680 10.70 -47.29 -5.50
CA GLN A 680 9.43 -46.80 -4.96
C GLN A 680 9.27 -45.34 -5.37
N PRO A 681 8.05 -44.93 -5.79
CA PRO A 681 7.76 -43.53 -6.04
C PRO A 681 7.96 -42.71 -4.76
N PRO A 682 8.44 -41.46 -4.86
CA PRO A 682 8.47 -40.57 -3.72
C PRO A 682 7.06 -40.18 -3.28
N ASP A 683 6.93 -39.79 -2.02
CA ASP A 683 5.78 -39.05 -1.54
C ASP A 683 5.82 -37.64 -2.18
N ILE A 684 4.67 -37.18 -2.67
CA ILE A 684 4.52 -35.88 -3.34
C ILE A 684 3.43 -35.08 -2.66
N GLU A 685 3.68 -33.79 -2.50
CA GLU A 685 2.68 -32.83 -1.99
C GLU A 685 1.90 -32.18 -3.15
N ASP A 686 0.84 -31.45 -2.81
CA ASP A 686 -0.06 -30.80 -3.79
C ASP A 686 0.70 -29.92 -4.80
N ASP A 687 0.28 -29.98 -6.07
CA ASP A 687 0.80 -29.18 -7.18
C ASP A 687 2.32 -29.19 -7.38
N SER A 688 3.01 -30.23 -6.89
CA SER A 688 4.45 -30.47 -7.12
C SER A 688 4.87 -30.35 -8.60
N PHE A 689 3.95 -30.65 -9.52
CA PHE A 689 4.11 -30.53 -10.97
C PHE A 689 2.88 -29.90 -11.64
N GLU A 690 3.06 -28.72 -12.27
CA GLU A 690 1.99 -27.96 -12.92
C GLU A 690 1.70 -28.44 -14.37
N ASN A 691 2.76 -28.72 -15.15
CA ASN A 691 2.68 -29.09 -16.58
C ASN A 691 2.62 -30.61 -16.83
N ARG A 692 1.65 -31.30 -16.21
CA ARG A 692 1.58 -32.78 -16.20
C ARG A 692 1.46 -33.42 -17.58
N SER A 693 0.88 -32.72 -18.57
CA SER A 693 0.58 -33.25 -19.90
C SER A 693 1.77 -33.30 -20.86
N VAL A 694 2.84 -32.56 -20.57
CA VAL A 694 4.07 -32.50 -21.38
C VAL A 694 5.27 -33.14 -20.67
N LEU A 695 5.15 -33.43 -19.38
CA LEU A 695 6.19 -34.03 -18.55
C LEU A 695 6.23 -35.56 -18.71
N THR A 696 7.40 -36.09 -19.06
CA THR A 696 7.66 -37.54 -19.12
C THR A 696 8.49 -38.00 -17.92
N LEU A 697 8.00 -39.00 -17.20
CA LEU A 697 8.67 -39.62 -16.06
C LEU A 697 9.32 -40.93 -16.50
N TYR A 698 10.64 -41.01 -16.44
CA TYR A 698 11.41 -42.21 -16.74
C TYR A 698 11.71 -42.97 -15.44
N VAL A 699 11.19 -44.18 -15.33
CA VAL A 699 11.23 -44.98 -14.10
C VAL A 699 11.83 -46.37 -14.34
N PRO A 700 12.44 -47.02 -13.33
CA PRO A 700 12.97 -48.37 -13.47
C PRO A 700 11.88 -49.34 -13.93
N ALA A 701 12.20 -50.23 -14.88
CA ALA A 701 11.21 -51.16 -15.45
C ALA A 701 10.43 -51.98 -14.39
N GLY A 702 11.08 -52.31 -13.27
CA GLY A 702 10.49 -53.04 -12.15
C GLY A 702 9.55 -52.23 -11.25
N SER A 703 9.58 -50.90 -11.31
CA SER A 703 8.75 -50.01 -10.48
C SER A 703 7.60 -49.34 -11.24
N PHE A 704 7.49 -49.59 -12.55
CA PHE A 704 6.49 -48.97 -13.43
C PHE A 704 5.07 -48.96 -12.84
N ALA A 705 4.59 -50.11 -12.34
CA ALA A 705 3.24 -50.22 -11.79
C ALA A 705 3.04 -49.37 -10.52
N ALA A 706 4.07 -49.20 -9.69
CA ALA A 706 4.00 -48.36 -8.49
C ALA A 706 3.96 -46.88 -8.86
N TYR A 707 4.79 -46.45 -9.82
CA TYR A 707 4.79 -45.07 -10.31
C TYR A 707 3.48 -44.70 -11.01
N THR A 708 2.91 -45.57 -11.85
CA THR A 708 1.62 -45.30 -12.50
C THR A 708 0.46 -45.15 -11.49
N ALA A 709 0.55 -45.78 -10.32
CA ALA A 709 -0.46 -45.64 -9.28
C ALA A 709 -0.40 -44.28 -8.56
N VAL A 710 0.79 -43.71 -8.39
CA VAL A 710 1.00 -42.41 -7.71
C VAL A 710 0.89 -41.25 -8.69
N PHE A 711 1.47 -41.37 -9.88
CA PHE A 711 1.51 -40.33 -10.89
C PHE A 711 0.41 -40.53 -11.95
N GLU A 712 -0.84 -40.60 -11.50
CA GLU A 712 -1.98 -40.71 -12.41
C GLU A 712 -2.05 -39.48 -13.34
N GLY A 713 -2.17 -39.72 -14.65
CA GLY A 713 -2.26 -38.66 -15.66
C GLY A 713 -0.93 -38.17 -16.24
N PHE A 714 0.21 -38.70 -15.79
CA PHE A 714 1.53 -38.39 -16.37
C PHE A 714 1.90 -39.33 -17.52
N ASN A 715 2.76 -38.87 -18.43
CA ASN A 715 3.45 -39.77 -19.35
C ASN A 715 4.57 -40.50 -18.58
N ILE A 716 4.51 -41.83 -18.50
CA ILE A 716 5.50 -42.63 -17.77
C ILE A 716 6.13 -43.64 -18.72
N GLU A 717 7.45 -43.61 -18.80
CA GLU A 717 8.25 -44.51 -19.63
C GLU A 717 9.15 -45.39 -18.79
N LYS A 718 9.34 -46.63 -19.24
CA LYS A 718 10.27 -47.57 -18.62
C LYS A 718 11.67 -47.29 -19.15
N ARG A 719 12.65 -47.32 -18.26
CA ARG A 719 14.06 -47.44 -18.63
C ARG A 719 14.63 -48.75 -18.09
N ASP A 720 15.57 -49.30 -18.85
CA ASP A 720 16.29 -50.55 -18.55
C ASP A 720 17.30 -50.38 -17.41
#